data_AF-A0A0F8AWL9-F1
#
_entry.id   AF-A0A0F8AWL9-F1
#
_cell.length_a   1.000
_cell.length_b   1.000
_cell.length_c   1.000
_cell.angle_alpha   90.00
_cell.angle_beta   90.00
_cell.angle_gamma   90.00
#
_symmetry.space_group_name_H-M   'P 1'
#
loop_
_entity.id
_entity.type
_entity.pdbx_description
1 polymer ?
#
loop_
_entity_poly.entity_id
_entity_poly.type
_entity_poly.pdbx_seq_one_letter_code
_entity_poly.pdbx_strand_id
1 'polypeptide(L)'
;MIWDRRAANKPVQSATYARAVEDESVPYGAALKLDRIVDVDNEVSISDSMHSDIRSLRFCRDRRGMLGILSRTGQLKVLQTNKERISDQVDSAGSQSAELLEVYKSHDMDVSRFGSGRKNDRIVSFDWVSLQNPVLRPRMLVLRANGKFDILEQPSNSSNHLFNLVPWKPPHRGLAEKEPYHDIMHFEPPQVPTMLGPLLVDQALSDIPIFGAQRANLAAIMAGAVQPGNASGAAITDVDAADRPLPSTFAEATTVAGKLKVLRDFAKEIAASSPKNLLTEKEKNKPRNSGLISCREIHEELLTILMRTKGLPREAHETIDHVMLLRAKEMYLFNAKRNAEVVTDDPWLRNLWEWIADAEVAAGDTDMGVHPLDLSYLGVYSIWKNDLGLKPSTRITIGGSSDIDRGVWERHIGSLCKKRRLPRYDGIDTQWPNHRQICLSICTWGEGAPEGSDSFHDVLPEFPTTVHTRAAARALFRGNTQQAVDLLKHASSKHPELLFVSLALQLMGREERSMAKAQLDFDERVASKTDPYLRAISSLIATGDWRTIANQKSLPLADRTYVAVRNLKDAELTQWLESEVASAAETGDIEGVVLTGLSAKMIEILAKYVAKFGDYQTATLVCAIFAPRYVDDFRAHAWRTAYRAYLQRHKAFLQRTNPVAAKNCDRPQSQASISISTNITITAQARALATVVFRRLLHPPLLPTKPLHRPQGLEEEEEMEAE
;
A
#
# COMPACT_ATOMS: atom_id res chain seq x y z
N MET A 1 -23.07 -7.32 -33.68
CA MET A 1 -24.27 -8.16 -33.52
C MET A 1 -24.13 -9.43 -34.33
N ILE A 2 -24.55 -10.57 -33.80
CA ILE A 2 -24.73 -11.83 -34.54
C ILE A 2 -26.23 -12.04 -34.71
N TRP A 3 -26.65 -12.37 -35.92
CA TRP A 3 -28.06 -12.50 -36.29
C TRP A 3 -28.47 -13.96 -36.41
N ASP A 4 -29.65 -14.32 -35.90
CA ASP A 4 -30.24 -15.65 -36.06
C ASP A 4 -31.06 -15.70 -37.35
N ARG A 5 -30.68 -16.57 -38.29
CA ARG A 5 -31.42 -16.76 -39.55
C ARG A 5 -32.82 -17.32 -39.33
N ARG A 6 -33.07 -18.01 -38.21
CA ARG A 6 -34.39 -18.55 -37.85
C ARG A 6 -35.42 -17.44 -37.61
N ALA A 7 -34.97 -16.23 -37.25
CA ALA A 7 -35.85 -15.08 -37.07
C ALA A 7 -36.52 -14.59 -38.38
N ALA A 8 -36.02 -14.99 -39.54
CA ALA A 8 -36.62 -14.63 -40.82
C ALA A 8 -37.96 -15.36 -41.08
N ASN A 9 -38.19 -16.50 -40.42
CA ASN A 9 -39.40 -17.31 -40.56
C ASN A 9 -40.21 -17.25 -39.25
N LYS A 10 -41.29 -16.45 -39.17
CA LYS A 10 -42.28 -16.53 -38.08
C LYS A 10 -43.25 -17.70 -38.38
N PRO A 11 -43.72 -18.52 -37.40
CA PRO A 11 -44.06 -18.11 -36.04
C PRO A 11 -43.86 -19.19 -34.95
N VAL A 12 -42.99 -18.93 -33.98
CA VAL A 12 -43.11 -19.18 -32.53
C VAL A 12 -41.80 -18.62 -31.99
N GLN A 13 -41.87 -17.64 -31.10
CA GLN A 13 -40.69 -17.07 -30.45
C GLN A 13 -40.65 -17.59 -29.03
N SER A 14 -39.46 -17.89 -28.51
CA SER A 14 -39.33 -18.12 -27.07
C SER A 14 -39.74 -16.84 -26.34
N ALA A 15 -40.40 -17.00 -25.20
CA ALA A 15 -40.88 -15.87 -24.40
C ALA A 15 -39.74 -14.93 -23.98
N THR A 16 -38.52 -15.46 -23.79
CA THR A 16 -37.31 -14.66 -23.52
C THR A 16 -36.88 -13.82 -24.69
N TYR A 17 -36.93 -14.39 -25.90
CA TYR A 17 -36.59 -13.67 -27.11
C TYR A 17 -37.52 -12.48 -27.32
N ALA A 18 -38.82 -12.70 -27.12
CA ALA A 18 -39.83 -11.64 -27.22
C ALA A 18 -39.59 -10.53 -26.19
N ARG A 19 -39.38 -10.88 -24.91
CA ARG A 19 -39.08 -9.92 -23.84
C ARG A 19 -37.82 -9.10 -24.12
N ALA A 20 -36.74 -9.76 -24.56
CA ALA A 20 -35.48 -9.06 -24.83
C ALA A 20 -35.60 -8.05 -25.98
N VAL A 21 -36.47 -8.33 -26.97
CA VAL A 21 -36.78 -7.41 -28.07
C VAL A 21 -37.72 -6.29 -27.60
N GLU A 22 -38.70 -6.58 -26.74
CA GLU A 22 -39.60 -5.60 -26.13
C GLU A 22 -38.85 -4.60 -25.22
N ASP A 23 -37.89 -5.09 -24.43
CA ASP A 23 -37.04 -4.28 -23.56
C ASP A 23 -35.92 -3.53 -24.33
N GLU A 24 -35.92 -3.57 -25.67
CA GLU A 24 -34.91 -3.00 -26.58
C GLU A 24 -33.46 -3.44 -26.30
N SER A 25 -33.27 -4.52 -25.54
CA SER A 25 -31.93 -5.03 -25.17
C SER A 25 -31.18 -5.60 -26.38
N VAL A 26 -31.91 -6.21 -27.32
CA VAL A 26 -31.42 -6.71 -28.61
C VAL A 26 -32.43 -6.41 -29.73
N PRO A 27 -31.97 -6.02 -30.93
CA PRO A 27 -32.88 -5.79 -32.05
C PRO A 27 -33.46 -7.11 -32.57
N TYR A 28 -34.68 -7.05 -33.10
CA TYR A 28 -35.35 -8.20 -33.68
C TYR A 28 -34.49 -8.88 -34.76
N GLY A 29 -34.22 -10.17 -34.61
CA GLY A 29 -33.33 -10.98 -35.44
C GLY A 29 -31.93 -11.18 -34.84
N ALA A 30 -31.53 -10.46 -33.80
CA ALA A 30 -30.24 -10.67 -33.15
C ALA A 30 -30.26 -11.88 -32.21
N ALA A 31 -29.18 -12.65 -32.23
CA ALA A 31 -28.95 -13.81 -31.37
C ALA A 31 -27.93 -13.51 -30.25
N LEU A 32 -26.91 -12.72 -30.56
CA LEU A 32 -25.84 -12.36 -29.63
C LEU A 32 -25.37 -10.93 -29.85
N LYS A 33 -25.34 -10.16 -28.78
CA LYS A 33 -24.76 -8.83 -28.73
C LYS A 33 -23.29 -8.93 -28.33
N LEU A 34 -22.42 -8.25 -29.07
CA LEU A 34 -20.96 -8.33 -28.95
C LEU A 34 -20.38 -7.03 -28.36
N ASP A 35 -20.95 -6.58 -27.24
CA ASP A 35 -20.51 -5.35 -26.59
C ASP A 35 -19.19 -5.58 -25.83
N ARG A 36 -18.23 -4.65 -25.96
CA ARG A 36 -16.93 -4.67 -25.24
C ARG A 36 -16.04 -5.90 -25.49
N ILE A 37 -16.19 -6.55 -26.64
CA ILE A 37 -15.38 -7.73 -26.98
C ILE A 37 -13.96 -7.37 -27.37
N VAL A 38 -13.77 -6.23 -28.02
CA VAL A 38 -12.45 -5.74 -28.41
C VAL A 38 -12.10 -4.59 -27.49
N ASP A 39 -10.90 -4.61 -26.92
CA ASP A 39 -10.40 -3.45 -26.19
C ASP A 39 -10.06 -2.35 -27.19
N VAL A 40 -10.83 -1.27 -27.17
CA VAL A 40 -10.56 -0.08 -27.98
C VAL A 40 -9.50 0.72 -27.25
N ASP A 41 -8.24 0.63 -27.70
CA ASP A 41 -7.19 1.51 -27.19
C ASP A 41 -7.59 2.95 -27.57
N ASN A 42 -7.82 3.81 -26.57
CA ASN A 42 -8.26 5.21 -26.72
C ASN A 42 -7.29 6.10 -27.54
N GLU A 43 -6.17 5.56 -28.05
CA GLU A 43 -5.18 6.29 -28.84
C GLU A 43 -5.43 6.27 -30.36
N VAL A 44 -6.44 5.54 -30.85
CA VAL A 44 -6.75 5.56 -32.29
C VAL A 44 -7.62 6.79 -32.60
N SER A 45 -7.00 7.71 -33.33
CA SER A 45 -7.57 8.94 -33.89
C SER A 45 -9.00 8.76 -34.43
N ILE A 46 -9.82 9.79 -34.15
CA ILE A 46 -11.27 9.97 -34.41
C ILE A 46 -11.75 9.64 -35.85
N SER A 47 -10.85 9.34 -36.80
CA SER A 47 -11.15 9.05 -38.20
C SER A 47 -11.55 7.61 -38.52
N ASP A 48 -11.39 6.63 -37.62
CA ASP A 48 -11.67 5.20 -37.90
C ASP A 48 -13.08 4.71 -37.51
N SER A 49 -13.95 5.60 -37.02
CA SER A 49 -15.31 5.27 -36.54
C SER A 49 -16.29 4.72 -37.60
N MET A 50 -15.89 4.69 -38.88
CA MET A 50 -16.71 4.19 -39.99
C MET A 50 -16.52 2.68 -40.27
N HIS A 51 -15.68 2.00 -39.49
CA HIS A 51 -15.30 0.63 -39.78
C HIS A 51 -15.50 -0.30 -38.57
N SER A 52 -15.98 -1.52 -38.81
CA SER A 52 -16.11 -2.52 -37.74
C SER A 52 -14.74 -2.92 -37.19
N ASP A 53 -14.57 -2.84 -35.87
CA ASP A 53 -13.36 -3.27 -35.14
C ASP A 53 -13.08 -4.77 -35.26
N ILE A 54 -14.08 -5.56 -35.64
CA ILE A 54 -13.98 -6.99 -35.85
C ILE A 54 -13.49 -7.26 -37.28
N ARG A 55 -12.35 -7.94 -37.39
CA ARG A 55 -11.75 -8.33 -38.66
C ARG A 55 -12.29 -9.65 -39.19
N SER A 56 -12.50 -10.65 -38.34
CA SER A 56 -12.95 -11.99 -38.72
C SER A 56 -13.71 -12.67 -37.58
N LEU A 57 -14.75 -13.43 -37.94
CA LEU A 57 -15.57 -14.26 -37.05
C LEU A 57 -15.65 -15.67 -37.62
N ARG A 58 -15.32 -16.70 -36.84
CA ARG A 58 -15.37 -18.10 -37.29
C ARG A 58 -15.85 -19.04 -36.19
N PHE A 59 -16.91 -19.81 -36.47
CA PHE A 59 -17.35 -20.89 -35.60
C PHE A 59 -16.43 -22.11 -35.75
N CYS A 60 -16.14 -22.76 -34.63
CA CYS A 60 -15.46 -24.05 -34.63
C CYS A 60 -16.43 -25.12 -35.13
N ARG A 61 -15.99 -25.95 -36.07
CA ARG A 61 -16.80 -27.06 -36.61
C ARG A 61 -16.87 -28.24 -35.65
N ASP A 62 -15.82 -28.44 -34.85
CA ASP A 62 -15.69 -29.59 -33.96
C ASP A 62 -16.43 -29.39 -32.63
N ARG A 63 -16.71 -28.13 -32.25
CA ARG A 63 -17.42 -27.79 -31.01
C ARG A 63 -18.53 -26.77 -31.25
N ARG A 64 -19.78 -27.22 -31.06
CA ARG A 64 -20.97 -26.36 -31.14
C ARG A 64 -20.87 -25.20 -30.15
N GLY A 65 -21.28 -24.01 -30.58
CA GLY A 65 -21.33 -22.82 -29.73
C GLY A 65 -19.98 -22.13 -29.54
N MET A 66 -18.90 -22.62 -30.14
CA MET A 66 -17.58 -22.01 -30.01
C MET A 66 -17.29 -21.03 -31.15
N LEU A 67 -17.06 -19.77 -30.80
CA LEU A 67 -16.87 -18.67 -31.73
C LEU A 67 -15.52 -18.00 -31.52
N GLY A 68 -14.67 -18.03 -32.55
CA GLY A 68 -13.46 -17.22 -32.60
C GLY A 68 -13.76 -15.83 -33.17
N ILE A 69 -13.20 -14.79 -32.55
CA ILE A 69 -13.35 -13.39 -32.89
C ILE A 69 -11.96 -12.76 -32.98
N LEU A 70 -11.59 -12.29 -34.17
CA LEU A 70 -10.36 -11.54 -34.38
C LEU A 70 -10.71 -10.07 -34.61
N SER A 71 -10.10 -9.20 -33.84
CA SER A 71 -10.15 -7.75 -34.01
C SER A 71 -9.12 -7.25 -35.03
N ARG A 72 -9.27 -6.01 -35.49
CA ARG A 72 -8.28 -5.32 -36.33
C ARG A 72 -6.98 -5.01 -35.60
N THR A 73 -7.02 -4.89 -34.28
CA THR A 73 -5.83 -4.67 -33.44
C THR A 73 -4.99 -5.94 -33.29
N GLY A 74 -5.54 -7.11 -33.67
CA GLY A 74 -4.89 -8.41 -33.60
C GLY A 74 -5.20 -9.19 -32.32
N GLN A 75 -6.14 -8.70 -31.50
CA GLN A 75 -6.70 -9.46 -30.38
C GLN A 75 -7.62 -10.56 -30.90
N LEU A 76 -7.29 -11.81 -30.54
CA LEU A 76 -8.07 -13.01 -30.86
C LEU A 76 -8.75 -13.53 -29.59
N LYS A 77 -10.08 -13.46 -29.54
CA LYS A 77 -10.90 -14.00 -28.45
C LYS A 77 -11.69 -15.21 -28.91
N VAL A 78 -11.77 -16.22 -28.05
CA VAL A 78 -12.63 -17.40 -28.24
C VAL A 78 -13.74 -17.39 -27.21
N LEU A 79 -14.98 -17.32 -27.69
CA LEU A 79 -16.18 -17.38 -26.87
C LEU A 79 -16.78 -18.77 -26.91
N GLN A 80 -17.25 -19.23 -25.76
CA GLN A 80 -18.15 -20.35 -25.66
C GLN A 80 -19.56 -19.80 -25.40
N THR A 81 -20.44 -20.07 -26.35
CA THR A 81 -21.84 -19.67 -26.33
C THR A 81 -22.72 -20.88 -26.07
N ASN A 82 -23.77 -20.69 -25.27
CA ASN A 82 -24.83 -21.66 -25.10
C ASN A 82 -26.18 -20.99 -25.36
N LYS A 83 -27.23 -21.79 -25.54
CA LYS A 83 -28.59 -21.25 -25.48
C LYS A 83 -28.84 -20.71 -24.08
N GLU A 84 -29.47 -19.55 -23.97
CA GLU A 84 -29.94 -19.02 -22.68
C GLU A 84 -30.83 -20.08 -22.01
N ARG A 85 -30.47 -20.52 -20.79
CA ARG A 85 -31.24 -21.53 -20.04
C ARG A 85 -32.13 -20.84 -19.02
N ILE A 86 -33.44 -21.09 -19.09
CA ILE A 86 -34.37 -20.80 -17.99
C ILE A 86 -34.79 -22.11 -17.32
N SER A 87 -34.95 -22.02 -15.99
CA SER A 87 -35.42 -23.04 -15.05
C SER A 87 -36.54 -23.94 -15.59
N ASP A 88 -36.33 -25.26 -15.48
CA ASP A 88 -37.25 -26.43 -15.39
C ASP A 88 -38.66 -26.43 -16.03
N GLN A 89 -39.02 -25.44 -16.83
CA GLN A 89 -40.20 -25.47 -17.68
C GLN A 89 -39.74 -25.76 -19.10
N VAL A 90 -40.09 -26.96 -19.54
CA VAL A 90 -39.83 -27.50 -20.87
C VAL A 90 -40.48 -26.57 -21.89
N ASP A 91 -39.69 -25.67 -22.48
CA ASP A 91 -40.08 -24.97 -23.71
C ASP A 91 -40.29 -26.04 -24.79
N SER A 92 -41.56 -26.41 -24.97
CA SER A 92 -42.03 -27.40 -25.95
C SER A 92 -42.06 -26.83 -27.38
N ALA A 93 -41.53 -25.62 -27.58
CA ALA A 93 -41.35 -25.02 -28.90
C ALA A 93 -40.09 -25.60 -29.55
N GLY A 94 -40.30 -26.51 -30.51
CA GLY A 94 -39.23 -27.21 -31.21
C GLY A 94 -38.17 -26.31 -31.87
N SER A 95 -37.09 -26.97 -32.27
CA SER A 95 -35.81 -26.55 -32.89
C SER A 95 -35.81 -25.48 -34.01
N GLN A 96 -36.90 -24.76 -34.27
CA GLN A 96 -37.09 -23.87 -35.42
C GLN A 96 -37.28 -22.38 -35.08
N SER A 97 -37.35 -21.98 -33.80
CA SER A 97 -37.48 -20.57 -33.38
C SER A 97 -36.14 -19.85 -33.24
N ALA A 98 -36.17 -18.51 -33.29
CA ALA A 98 -35.02 -17.67 -32.97
C ALA A 98 -34.70 -17.76 -31.46
N GLU A 99 -33.42 -17.93 -31.14
CA GLU A 99 -32.97 -18.13 -29.75
C GLU A 99 -31.86 -17.13 -29.39
N LEU A 100 -31.87 -16.69 -28.14
CA LEU A 100 -30.79 -15.90 -27.58
C LEU A 100 -29.63 -16.81 -27.17
N LEU A 101 -28.42 -16.34 -27.48
CA LEU A 101 -27.18 -16.97 -27.07
C LEU A 101 -26.58 -16.21 -25.89
N GLU A 102 -26.16 -16.96 -24.88
CA GLU A 102 -25.40 -16.45 -23.75
C GLU A 102 -23.94 -16.87 -23.87
N VAL A 103 -23.01 -15.93 -23.60
CA VAL A 103 -21.57 -16.23 -23.49
C VAL A 103 -21.27 -16.58 -22.05
N TYR A 104 -20.94 -17.84 -21.78
CA TYR A 104 -20.63 -18.29 -20.42
C TYR A 104 -19.12 -18.36 -20.14
N LYS A 105 -18.27 -18.40 -21.18
CA LYS A 105 -16.81 -18.39 -21.03
C LYS A 105 -16.15 -17.69 -22.21
N SER A 106 -15.12 -16.89 -21.94
CA SER A 106 -14.29 -16.21 -22.95
C SER A 106 -12.81 -16.42 -22.66
N HIS A 107 -12.01 -16.65 -23.69
CA HIS A 107 -10.55 -16.76 -23.58
C HIS A 107 -9.88 -15.80 -24.55
N ASP A 108 -8.95 -15.00 -24.06
CA ASP A 108 -7.98 -14.29 -24.90
C ASP A 108 -6.87 -15.27 -25.29
N MET A 109 -6.68 -15.45 -26.60
CA MET A 109 -5.79 -16.48 -27.14
C MET A 109 -4.34 -15.99 -27.33
N ASP A 110 -4.07 -14.69 -27.22
CA ASP A 110 -2.73 -14.13 -27.43
C ASP A 110 -2.19 -13.43 -26.17
N VAL A 111 -1.31 -14.14 -25.46
CA VAL A 111 -0.63 -13.64 -24.24
C VAL A 111 0.43 -12.58 -24.59
N SER A 112 0.92 -12.53 -25.84
CA SER A 112 1.99 -11.61 -26.27
C SER A 112 1.58 -10.13 -26.22
N ARG A 113 0.27 -9.83 -26.17
CA ARG A 113 -0.27 -8.48 -25.98
C ARG A 113 0.03 -7.89 -24.59
N PHE A 114 0.19 -8.73 -23.57
CA PHE A 114 0.48 -8.29 -22.20
C PHE A 114 1.99 -8.07 -21.94
N GLY A 115 2.83 -8.33 -22.95
CA GLY A 115 4.26 -7.98 -22.97
C GLY A 115 4.55 -6.78 -23.89
N SER A 116 5.83 -6.40 -24.00
CA SER A 116 6.33 -5.38 -24.97
C SER A 116 6.27 -5.94 -26.41
N GLY A 117 5.07 -6.30 -26.86
CA GLY A 117 4.81 -6.89 -28.17
C GLY A 117 5.06 -5.85 -29.26
N ARG A 118 6.06 -6.10 -30.11
CA ARG A 118 6.29 -5.29 -31.31
C ARG A 118 5.04 -5.38 -32.20
N LYS A 119 4.60 -4.26 -32.80
CA LYS A 119 3.45 -4.22 -33.74
C LYS A 119 3.47 -5.29 -34.84
N ASN A 120 4.65 -5.86 -35.13
CA ASN A 120 4.87 -6.90 -36.13
C ASN A 120 4.47 -8.32 -35.69
N ASP A 121 4.16 -8.56 -34.40
CA ASP A 121 3.79 -9.89 -33.91
C ASP A 121 2.28 -10.09 -33.74
N ARG A 122 1.48 -9.07 -34.10
CA ARG A 122 0.01 -9.14 -33.99
C ARG A 122 -0.57 -10.21 -34.91
N ILE A 123 -1.68 -10.81 -34.49
CA ILE A 123 -2.46 -11.75 -35.29
C ILE A 123 -3.22 -11.02 -36.39
N VAL A 124 -3.11 -11.48 -37.63
CA VAL A 124 -3.78 -10.86 -38.80
C VAL A 124 -4.89 -11.75 -39.36
N SER A 125 -4.75 -13.06 -39.23
CA SER A 125 -5.75 -14.03 -39.65
C SER A 125 -5.68 -15.28 -38.78
N PHE A 126 -6.79 -15.99 -38.66
CA PHE A 126 -6.85 -17.29 -38.00
C PHE A 126 -7.85 -18.23 -38.69
N ASP A 127 -7.66 -19.53 -38.52
CA ASP A 127 -8.67 -20.55 -38.84
C ASP A 127 -8.65 -21.70 -37.82
N TRP A 128 -9.75 -22.45 -37.74
CA TRP A 128 -9.84 -23.63 -36.88
C TRP A 128 -9.20 -24.85 -37.53
N VAL A 129 -8.48 -25.64 -36.74
CA VAL A 129 -7.97 -26.95 -37.15
C VAL A 129 -8.98 -28.00 -36.71
N SER A 130 -9.71 -28.57 -37.67
CA SER A 130 -10.68 -29.64 -37.42
C SER A 130 -9.98 -31.00 -37.35
N LEU A 131 -10.02 -31.65 -36.19
CA LEU A 131 -9.42 -32.96 -35.93
C LEU A 131 -10.47 -34.08 -35.88
N GLN A 132 -11.75 -33.77 -36.12
CA GLN A 132 -12.88 -34.73 -36.10
C GLN A 132 -12.96 -35.56 -34.80
N ASN A 133 -12.41 -35.05 -33.70
CA ASN A 133 -12.43 -35.70 -32.41
C ASN A 133 -12.86 -34.68 -31.33
N PRO A 134 -14.07 -34.82 -30.75
CA PRO A 134 -14.59 -33.85 -29.78
C PRO A 134 -13.81 -33.85 -28.46
N VAL A 135 -13.05 -34.91 -28.17
CA VAL A 135 -12.25 -35.06 -26.95
C VAL A 135 -11.05 -34.11 -26.96
N LEU A 136 -10.46 -33.86 -28.13
CA LEU A 136 -9.29 -33.00 -28.24
C LEU A 136 -9.65 -31.53 -28.02
N ARG A 137 -8.70 -30.78 -27.48
CA ARG A 137 -8.86 -29.33 -27.34
C ARG A 137 -8.83 -28.70 -28.73
N PRO A 138 -9.73 -27.74 -29.01
CA PRO A 138 -9.76 -27.04 -30.29
C PRO A 138 -8.45 -26.29 -30.52
N ARG A 139 -7.91 -26.41 -31.73
CA ARG A 139 -6.68 -25.75 -32.15
C ARG A 139 -6.98 -24.76 -33.27
N MET A 140 -6.21 -23.70 -33.33
CA MET A 140 -6.36 -22.61 -34.27
C MET A 140 -5.02 -22.38 -34.97
N LEU A 141 -5.02 -22.38 -36.29
CA LEU A 141 -3.89 -21.93 -37.08
C LEU A 141 -3.95 -20.41 -37.19
N VAL A 142 -2.88 -19.74 -36.81
CA VAL A 142 -2.80 -18.29 -36.70
C VAL A 142 -1.68 -17.76 -37.58
N LEU A 143 -1.96 -16.70 -38.34
CA LEU A 143 -1.00 -15.96 -39.15
C LEU A 143 -0.69 -14.63 -38.47
N ARG A 144 0.58 -14.41 -38.15
CA ARG A 144 1.07 -13.15 -37.59
C ARG A 144 1.51 -12.17 -38.67
N ALA A 145 1.58 -10.88 -38.33
CA ALA A 145 1.95 -9.82 -39.27
C ALA A 145 3.39 -9.95 -39.82
N ASN A 146 4.28 -10.63 -39.11
CA ASN A 146 5.62 -10.99 -39.55
C ASN A 146 5.65 -12.18 -40.54
N GLY A 147 4.50 -12.76 -40.90
CA GLY A 147 4.41 -13.92 -41.79
C GLY A 147 4.58 -15.27 -41.10
N LYS A 148 4.81 -15.31 -39.79
CA LYS A 148 4.92 -16.56 -39.02
C LYS A 148 3.55 -17.22 -38.84
N PHE A 149 3.52 -18.54 -39.00
CA PHE A 149 2.39 -19.37 -38.63
C PHE A 149 2.61 -19.98 -37.24
N ASP A 150 1.59 -19.87 -36.39
CA ASP A 150 1.56 -20.49 -35.06
C ASP A 150 0.28 -21.32 -34.91
N ILE A 151 0.32 -22.36 -34.07
CA ILE A 151 -0.87 -23.11 -33.66
C ILE A 151 -1.18 -22.72 -32.22
N LEU A 152 -2.35 -22.12 -32.00
CA LEU A 152 -2.85 -21.81 -30.66
C LEU A 152 -3.86 -22.88 -30.26
N GLU A 153 -3.71 -23.41 -29.05
CA GLU A 153 -4.66 -24.36 -28.47
C GLU A 153 -5.56 -23.64 -27.46
N GLN A 154 -6.86 -23.91 -27.53
CA GLN A 154 -7.79 -23.34 -26.57
C GLN A 154 -7.44 -23.81 -25.15
N PRO A 155 -7.36 -22.88 -24.17
CA PRO A 155 -7.25 -23.26 -22.76
C PRO A 155 -8.37 -24.23 -22.38
N SER A 156 -8.05 -25.18 -21.50
CA SER A 156 -9.01 -26.18 -21.07
C SER A 156 -10.13 -25.59 -20.21
N ASN A 157 -11.17 -26.39 -19.97
CA ASN A 157 -12.24 -25.96 -19.08
C ASN A 157 -11.74 -25.81 -17.63
N SER A 158 -10.79 -26.65 -17.22
CA SER A 158 -10.14 -26.68 -15.91
C SER A 158 -8.94 -25.74 -15.80
N SER A 159 -8.60 -24.94 -16.82
CA SER A 159 -7.51 -23.97 -16.78
C SER A 159 -7.59 -23.01 -15.58
N ASN A 160 -8.83 -22.67 -15.18
CA ASN A 160 -9.10 -21.77 -14.06
C ASN A 160 -9.24 -22.52 -12.72
N HIS A 161 -9.30 -23.86 -12.73
CA HIS A 161 -9.44 -24.65 -11.50
C HIS A 161 -8.24 -24.40 -10.58
N LEU A 162 -7.01 -24.39 -11.12
CA LEU A 162 -5.81 -24.10 -10.32
C LEU A 162 -5.95 -22.77 -9.58
N PHE A 163 -6.32 -21.70 -10.29
CA PHE A 163 -6.53 -20.39 -9.68
C PHE A 163 -7.62 -20.41 -8.59
N ASN A 164 -8.73 -21.11 -8.83
CA ASN A 164 -9.82 -21.23 -7.86
C ASN A 164 -9.46 -22.10 -6.64
N LEU A 165 -8.49 -23.01 -6.79
CA LEU A 165 -8.04 -23.94 -5.76
C LEU A 165 -6.90 -23.39 -4.89
N VAL A 166 -6.39 -22.19 -5.21
CA VAL A 166 -5.36 -21.53 -4.42
C VAL A 166 -6.00 -20.48 -3.52
N PRO A 167 -5.69 -20.47 -2.21
CA PRO A 167 -6.15 -19.44 -1.32
C PRO A 167 -5.35 -18.16 -1.56
N TRP A 168 -5.73 -17.34 -2.53
CA TRP A 168 -5.10 -16.04 -2.86
C TRP A 168 -5.39 -14.93 -1.86
N LYS A 169 -6.35 -15.15 -0.95
CA LYS A 169 -6.73 -14.17 0.07
C LYS A 169 -6.36 -14.73 1.43
N PRO A 170 -5.92 -13.89 2.38
CA PRO A 170 -5.83 -14.28 3.79
C PRO A 170 -7.21 -14.80 4.26
N PRO A 171 -7.35 -15.46 5.44
CA PRO A 171 -6.24 -15.95 6.23
C PRO A 171 -5.71 -17.25 5.59
N HIS A 172 -4.41 -17.34 5.41
CA HIS A 172 -3.80 -18.60 5.01
C HIS A 172 -3.70 -19.45 6.28
N ARG A 173 -4.56 -20.48 6.36
CA ARG A 173 -4.43 -21.53 7.38
C ARG A 173 -3.14 -22.31 7.05
N GLY A 174 -2.44 -22.82 8.07
CA GLY A 174 -1.19 -23.56 7.86
C GLY A 174 0.11 -22.75 8.00
N LEU A 175 0.08 -21.41 8.03
CA LEU A 175 1.27 -20.57 8.25
C LEU A 175 2.06 -20.94 9.52
N ALA A 176 1.36 -21.29 10.60
CA ALA A 176 2.00 -21.70 11.86
C ALA A 176 2.60 -23.12 11.78
N GLU A 177 2.07 -23.94 10.87
CA GLU A 177 2.47 -25.33 10.63
C GLU A 177 3.51 -25.42 9.49
N LYS A 178 3.93 -24.26 8.95
CA LYS A 178 4.87 -24.12 7.81
C LYS A 178 4.37 -24.80 6.54
N GLU A 179 3.06 -24.78 6.31
CA GLU A 179 2.49 -25.22 5.04
C GLU A 179 2.94 -24.30 3.88
N PRO A 180 3.12 -24.82 2.65
CA PRO A 180 3.56 -24.03 1.50
C PRO A 180 2.62 -22.85 1.20
N TYR A 181 3.19 -21.65 1.05
CA TYR A 181 2.43 -20.44 0.73
C TYR A 181 1.96 -20.41 -0.73
N HIS A 182 0.71 -19.98 -0.96
CA HIS A 182 0.07 -19.95 -2.30
C HIS A 182 0.14 -21.30 -3.03
N ASP A 183 -0.14 -22.39 -2.31
CA ASP A 183 -0.22 -23.72 -2.88
C ASP A 183 -1.66 -24.21 -3.04
N ILE A 184 -1.82 -25.32 -3.76
CA ILE A 184 -3.13 -25.94 -4.00
C ILE A 184 -3.69 -26.42 -2.66
N MET A 185 -4.98 -26.16 -2.40
CA MET A 185 -5.65 -26.69 -1.22
C MET A 185 -5.49 -28.21 -1.10
N HIS A 186 -5.07 -28.67 0.07
CA HIS A 186 -5.04 -30.09 0.40
C HIS A 186 -6.46 -30.61 0.64
N PHE A 187 -6.81 -31.71 -0.02
CA PHE A 187 -8.10 -32.37 0.11
C PHE A 187 -7.93 -33.71 0.81
N GLU A 188 -8.96 -34.11 1.56
CA GLU A 188 -9.03 -35.46 2.10
C GLU A 188 -8.96 -36.51 0.97
N PRO A 189 -8.27 -37.65 1.16
CA PRO A 189 -8.10 -38.68 0.13
C PRO A 189 -9.36 -39.06 -0.69
N PRO A 190 -10.58 -39.18 -0.11
CA PRO A 190 -11.79 -39.47 -0.88
C PRO A 190 -12.27 -38.31 -1.76
N GLN A 191 -11.90 -37.06 -1.46
CA GLN A 191 -12.33 -35.87 -2.20
C GLN A 191 -11.40 -35.54 -3.36
N VAL A 192 -10.15 -35.99 -3.28
CA VAL A 192 -9.09 -35.74 -4.26
C VAL A 192 -9.48 -36.08 -5.70
N PRO A 193 -10.03 -37.28 -6.01
CA PRO A 193 -10.45 -37.63 -7.38
C PRO A 193 -11.49 -36.67 -7.97
N THR A 194 -12.41 -36.19 -7.13
CA THR A 194 -13.48 -35.28 -7.55
C THR A 194 -12.97 -33.86 -7.78
N MET A 195 -12.08 -33.38 -6.90
CA MET A 195 -11.60 -32.00 -6.93
C MET A 195 -10.43 -31.80 -7.92
N LEU A 196 -9.45 -32.71 -7.90
CA LEU A 196 -8.24 -32.62 -8.72
C LEU A 196 -8.30 -33.47 -9.99
N GLY A 197 -9.23 -34.43 -10.09
CA GLY A 197 -9.34 -35.32 -11.25
C GLY A 197 -9.38 -34.61 -12.61
N PRO A 198 -10.20 -33.55 -12.81
CA PRO A 198 -10.22 -32.80 -14.06
C PRO A 198 -8.87 -32.15 -14.41
N LEU A 199 -8.10 -31.73 -13.41
CA LEU A 199 -6.77 -31.13 -13.59
C LEU A 199 -5.73 -32.20 -13.93
N LEU A 200 -5.70 -33.30 -13.16
CA LEU A 200 -4.76 -34.41 -13.33
C LEU A 200 -4.96 -35.11 -14.68
N VAL A 201 -6.20 -35.30 -15.09
CA VAL A 201 -6.53 -35.83 -16.42
C VAL A 201 -6.05 -34.89 -17.52
N ASP A 202 -6.25 -33.58 -17.36
CA ASP A 202 -5.80 -32.60 -18.35
C ASP A 202 -4.28 -32.54 -18.49
N GLN A 203 -3.56 -32.66 -17.38
CA GLN A 203 -2.11 -32.75 -17.37
C GLN A 203 -1.64 -34.07 -17.98
N ALA A 204 -2.25 -35.20 -17.59
CA ALA A 204 -1.92 -36.50 -18.15
C ALA A 204 -2.17 -36.56 -19.66
N LEU A 205 -3.16 -35.82 -20.19
CA LEU A 205 -3.45 -35.75 -21.62
C LEU A 205 -2.62 -34.71 -22.38
N SER A 206 -1.80 -33.91 -21.69
CA SER A 206 -0.88 -32.97 -22.34
C SER A 206 0.26 -33.72 -23.04
N ASP A 207 0.63 -33.27 -24.24
CA ASP A 207 1.77 -33.78 -25.02
C ASP A 207 1.80 -35.29 -25.33
N ILE A 208 0.61 -35.90 -25.45
CA ILE A 208 0.49 -37.31 -25.81
C ILE A 208 0.40 -37.53 -27.34
N PRO A 209 1.08 -38.56 -27.90
CA PRO A 209 0.90 -38.97 -29.28
C PRO A 209 -0.50 -39.58 -29.50
N ILE A 210 -1.34 -38.86 -30.23
CA ILE A 210 -2.72 -39.28 -30.55
C ILE A 210 -2.78 -40.11 -31.85
N PHE A 211 -1.76 -39.99 -32.71
CA PHE A 211 -1.68 -40.63 -34.02
C PHE A 211 -0.37 -41.43 -34.16
N GLY A 212 -0.34 -42.40 -35.08
CA GLY A 212 0.83 -43.22 -35.35
C GLY A 212 0.89 -44.53 -34.55
N ALA A 213 1.97 -45.29 -34.74
CA ALA A 213 2.16 -46.60 -34.10
C ALA A 213 2.29 -46.52 -32.56
N GLN A 214 2.62 -45.35 -32.03
CA GLN A 214 2.73 -45.05 -30.59
C GLN A 214 1.45 -44.46 -29.99
N ARG A 215 0.29 -44.66 -30.64
CA ARG A 215 -1.00 -44.11 -30.18
C ARG A 215 -1.31 -44.51 -28.75
N ALA A 216 -1.50 -43.52 -27.89
CA ALA A 216 -1.82 -43.74 -26.50
C ALA A 216 -3.27 -44.21 -26.26
N ASN A 217 -3.46 -45.07 -25.27
CA ASN A 217 -4.78 -45.47 -24.79
C ASN A 217 -5.32 -44.43 -23.80
N LEU A 218 -6.12 -43.48 -24.31
CA LEU A 218 -6.65 -42.36 -23.54
C LEU A 218 -7.45 -42.80 -22.31
N ALA A 219 -8.27 -43.85 -22.42
CA ALA A 219 -9.11 -44.33 -21.32
C ALA A 219 -8.29 -44.89 -20.15
N ALA A 220 -7.21 -45.64 -20.45
CA ALA A 220 -6.31 -46.16 -19.43
C ALA A 220 -5.53 -45.03 -18.74
N ILE A 221 -5.12 -44.01 -19.49
CA ILE A 221 -4.40 -42.84 -18.95
C ILE A 221 -5.31 -42.00 -18.06
N MET A 222 -6.56 -41.77 -18.46
CA MET A 222 -7.55 -41.08 -17.63
C MET A 222 -7.83 -41.84 -16.33
N ALA A 223 -8.01 -43.16 -16.40
CA ALA A 223 -8.25 -44.00 -15.23
C ALA A 223 -7.04 -44.04 -14.28
N GLY A 224 -5.83 -44.00 -14.82
CA GLY A 224 -4.59 -43.91 -14.04
C GLY A 224 -4.39 -42.53 -13.40
N ALA A 225 -4.72 -41.45 -14.10
CA ALA A 225 -4.55 -40.07 -13.62
C ALA A 225 -5.40 -39.75 -12.38
N VAL A 226 -6.56 -40.40 -12.23
CA VAL A 226 -7.52 -40.19 -11.12
C VAL A 226 -7.21 -41.06 -9.89
N GLN A 227 -6.22 -41.96 -9.97
CA GLN A 227 -5.81 -42.78 -8.83
C GLN A 227 -5.24 -41.89 -7.70
N PRO A 228 -5.59 -42.16 -6.43
CA PRO A 228 -5.26 -41.28 -5.30
C PRO A 228 -3.75 -41.08 -5.08
N GLY A 229 -2.90 -42.00 -5.56
CA GLY A 229 -1.44 -41.89 -5.46
C GLY A 229 -0.82 -40.81 -6.38
N ASN A 230 -1.51 -40.38 -7.44
CA ASN A 230 -0.98 -39.41 -8.41
C ASN A 230 -1.28 -37.95 -8.03
N ALA A 231 -2.13 -37.72 -7.04
CA ALA A 231 -2.51 -36.37 -6.62
C ALA A 231 -1.51 -35.68 -5.68
N SER A 232 -0.65 -36.45 -5.00
CA SER A 232 0.33 -35.90 -4.04
C SER A 232 1.47 -35.08 -4.66
N GLY A 233 1.52 -34.96 -6.00
CA GLY A 233 2.58 -34.26 -6.73
C GLY A 233 2.16 -32.92 -7.38
N ALA A 234 0.91 -32.48 -7.21
CA ALA A 234 0.46 -31.23 -7.80
C ALA A 234 1.00 -30.03 -7.01
N ALA A 235 2.03 -29.38 -7.54
CA ALA A 235 2.64 -28.18 -6.98
C ALA A 235 2.48 -27.02 -7.96
N ILE A 236 2.23 -25.82 -7.44
CA ILE A 236 2.28 -24.61 -8.25
C ILE A 236 3.71 -24.09 -8.26
N THR A 237 4.18 -23.69 -9.43
CA THR A 237 5.50 -23.09 -9.60
C THR A 237 5.34 -21.71 -10.22
N ASP A 238 6.05 -20.73 -9.67
CA ASP A 238 6.18 -19.42 -10.30
C ASP A 238 7.33 -19.50 -11.30
N VAL A 239 7.00 -19.48 -12.60
CA VAL A 239 7.97 -19.62 -13.69
C VAL A 239 8.98 -18.48 -13.70
N ASP A 240 8.59 -17.27 -13.28
CA ASP A 240 9.49 -16.11 -13.24
C ASP A 240 10.44 -16.17 -12.04
N ALA A 241 10.10 -16.93 -10.99
CA ALA A 241 10.90 -17.09 -9.77
C ALA A 241 11.67 -18.43 -9.69
N ALA A 242 11.33 -19.41 -10.53
CA ALA A 242 11.80 -20.80 -10.43
C ALA A 242 13.33 -20.93 -10.42
N ASP A 243 14.05 -20.10 -11.17
CA ASP A 243 15.50 -20.15 -11.31
C ASP A 243 16.26 -19.29 -10.29
N ARG A 244 15.57 -18.66 -9.34
CA ARG A 244 16.14 -17.64 -8.44
C ARG A 244 15.79 -17.91 -6.98
N PRO A 245 16.49 -18.84 -6.31
CA PRO A 245 16.26 -19.10 -4.89
C PRO A 245 16.62 -17.89 -4.03
N LEU A 246 15.98 -17.77 -2.86
CA LEU A 246 16.31 -16.72 -1.91
C LEU A 246 17.72 -16.89 -1.34
N PRO A 247 18.43 -15.79 -1.03
CA PRO A 247 19.72 -15.83 -0.34
C PRO A 247 19.64 -16.54 1.02
N SER A 248 20.71 -17.21 1.46
CA SER A 248 20.76 -17.86 2.78
C SER A 248 20.55 -16.88 3.94
N THR A 249 20.98 -15.62 3.75
CA THR A 249 20.78 -14.52 4.71
C THR A 249 19.31 -14.26 5.03
N PHE A 250 18.38 -14.60 4.13
CA PHE A 250 16.94 -14.51 4.39
C PHE A 250 16.48 -15.52 5.45
N ALA A 251 17.04 -16.74 5.42
CA ALA A 251 16.72 -17.78 6.40
C ALA A 251 17.39 -17.52 7.76
N GLU A 252 18.56 -16.88 7.75
CA GLU A 252 19.30 -16.46 8.95
C GLU A 252 18.65 -15.27 9.67
N ALA A 253 17.95 -14.40 8.93
CA ALA A 253 17.29 -13.23 9.49
C ALA A 253 16.13 -13.62 10.44
N THR A 254 16.30 -13.28 11.72
CA THR A 254 15.31 -13.56 12.77
C THR A 254 14.18 -12.52 12.80
N THR A 255 14.46 -11.28 12.39
CA THR A 255 13.50 -10.18 12.43
C THR A 255 12.85 -9.93 11.07
N VAL A 256 11.61 -9.44 11.08
CA VAL A 256 10.89 -9.01 9.87
C VAL A 256 11.64 -7.90 9.17
N ALA A 257 12.17 -6.94 9.94
CA ALA A 257 13.00 -5.87 9.39
C ALA A 257 14.22 -6.43 8.65
N GLY A 258 14.93 -7.40 9.23
CA GLY A 258 16.07 -8.06 8.59
C GLY A 258 15.66 -8.76 7.28
N LYS A 259 14.55 -9.52 7.31
CA LYS A 259 14.01 -10.17 6.11
C LYS A 259 13.64 -9.18 5.01
N LEU A 260 12.97 -8.08 5.36
CA LEU A 260 12.57 -7.05 4.41
C LEU A 260 13.80 -6.35 3.78
N LYS A 261 14.87 -6.09 4.55
CA LYS A 261 16.13 -5.57 4.00
C LYS A 261 16.72 -6.53 2.96
N VAL A 262 16.87 -7.81 3.30
CA VAL A 262 17.39 -8.84 2.40
C VAL A 262 16.53 -8.95 1.12
N LEU A 263 15.21 -8.93 1.25
CA LEU A 263 14.31 -8.98 0.10
C LEU A 263 14.43 -7.75 -0.80
N ARG A 264 14.62 -6.55 -0.24
CA ARG A 264 14.83 -5.33 -1.04
C ARG A 264 16.15 -5.37 -1.80
N ASP A 265 17.21 -5.87 -1.19
CA ASP A 265 18.50 -5.99 -1.85
C ASP A 265 18.46 -7.05 -2.96
N PHE A 266 17.81 -8.19 -2.69
CA PHE A 266 17.52 -9.20 -3.71
C PHE A 266 16.68 -8.65 -4.87
N ALA A 267 15.67 -7.82 -4.58
CA ALA A 267 14.87 -7.15 -5.61
C ALA A 267 15.71 -6.19 -6.49
N LYS A 268 16.66 -5.46 -5.91
CA LYS A 268 17.60 -4.61 -6.67
C LYS A 268 18.49 -5.45 -7.59
N GLU A 269 18.96 -6.61 -7.14
CA GLU A 269 19.75 -7.55 -7.97
C GLU A 269 18.92 -8.12 -9.13
N ILE A 270 17.65 -8.45 -8.90
CA ILE A 270 16.70 -8.86 -9.94
C ILE A 270 16.53 -7.76 -10.99
N ALA A 271 16.38 -6.50 -10.54
CA ALA A 271 16.25 -5.35 -11.43
C ALA A 271 17.53 -5.12 -12.25
N ALA A 272 18.71 -5.30 -11.65
CA ALA A 272 20.01 -5.15 -12.32
C ALA A 272 20.25 -6.25 -13.39
N SER A 273 19.84 -7.48 -13.12
CA SER A 273 20.03 -8.65 -14.00
C SER A 273 19.04 -8.73 -15.19
N SER A 274 18.01 -7.88 -15.23
CA SER A 274 17.03 -7.90 -16.31
C SER A 274 17.61 -7.35 -17.64
N PRO A 275 17.52 -8.09 -18.77
CA PRO A 275 18.09 -7.67 -20.07
C PRO A 275 17.41 -6.43 -20.68
N LYS A 276 16.37 -5.89 -20.04
CA LYS A 276 15.70 -4.63 -20.40
C LYS A 276 16.48 -3.38 -19.97
N ASN A 277 17.60 -3.50 -19.25
CA ASN A 277 18.49 -2.36 -18.97
C ASN A 277 19.38 -1.94 -20.15
N LEU A 278 19.16 -2.51 -21.34
CA LEU A 278 19.46 -1.82 -22.60
C LEU A 278 18.37 -0.78 -22.89
N LEU A 279 18.29 0.24 -22.03
CA LEU A 279 17.55 1.45 -22.35
C LEU A 279 18.13 2.00 -23.66
N THR A 280 17.29 2.14 -24.68
CA THR A 280 17.61 2.93 -25.87
C THR A 280 18.19 4.28 -25.41
N GLU A 281 19.31 4.70 -25.97
CA GLU A 281 20.03 5.94 -25.60
C GLU A 281 19.16 7.21 -25.54
N LYS A 282 17.94 7.18 -26.08
CA LYS A 282 16.96 8.26 -25.98
C LYS A 282 16.42 8.52 -24.58
N GLU A 283 16.38 7.55 -23.66
CA GLU A 283 15.89 7.80 -22.28
C GLU A 283 16.98 8.32 -21.33
N LYS A 284 18.27 8.14 -21.67
CA LYS A 284 19.37 8.83 -20.98
C LYS A 284 19.37 10.34 -21.26
N ASN A 285 18.73 10.79 -22.35
CA ASN A 285 18.71 12.18 -22.80
C ASN A 285 17.45 12.96 -22.39
N LYS A 286 16.55 12.39 -21.58
CA LYS A 286 15.57 13.21 -20.87
C LYS A 286 16.34 13.91 -19.74
N PRO A 287 16.30 15.24 -19.59
CA PRO A 287 17.01 15.91 -18.51
C PRO A 287 16.38 15.43 -17.21
N ARG A 288 16.98 14.41 -16.57
CA ARG A 288 16.78 14.20 -15.15
C ARG A 288 17.28 15.49 -14.53
N ASN A 289 16.37 16.25 -13.91
CA ASN A 289 16.74 17.41 -13.12
C ASN A 289 17.98 17.04 -12.32
N SER A 290 19.06 17.81 -12.49
CA SER A 290 20.36 17.62 -11.87
C SER A 290 20.37 17.85 -10.35
N GLY A 291 19.22 17.65 -9.70
CA GLY A 291 19.01 17.76 -8.26
C GLY A 291 19.15 16.41 -7.59
N LEU A 292 19.61 16.43 -6.33
CA LEU A 292 19.56 15.27 -5.44
C LEU A 292 18.13 14.76 -5.31
N ILE A 293 17.96 13.45 -5.22
CA ILE A 293 16.67 12.80 -4.95
C ILE A 293 16.14 13.28 -3.58
N SER A 294 14.85 13.59 -3.49
CA SER A 294 14.24 14.05 -2.24
C SER A 294 14.11 12.90 -1.22
N CYS A 295 14.16 13.19 0.08
CA CYS A 295 13.99 12.16 1.12
C CYS A 295 12.68 11.38 0.95
N ARG A 296 11.61 12.09 0.60
CA ARG A 296 10.31 11.50 0.25
C ARG A 296 10.42 10.50 -0.90
N GLU A 297 11.03 10.88 -2.02
CA GLU A 297 11.17 9.98 -3.19
C GLU A 297 11.98 8.73 -2.84
N ILE A 298 13.00 8.84 -1.98
CA ILE A 298 13.78 7.68 -1.50
C ILE A 298 12.89 6.76 -0.65
N HIS A 299 12.04 7.34 0.22
CA HIS A 299 11.08 6.56 1.02
C HIS A 299 10.04 5.84 0.16
N GLU A 300 9.46 6.55 -0.82
CA GLU A 300 8.49 5.95 -1.74
C GLU A 300 9.10 4.81 -2.55
N GLU A 301 10.35 4.94 -2.99
CA GLU A 301 11.06 3.86 -3.68
C GLU A 301 11.31 2.66 -2.76
N LEU A 302 11.73 2.90 -1.49
CA LEU A 302 11.92 1.85 -0.48
C LEU A 302 10.65 1.04 -0.22
N LEU A 303 9.48 1.71 -0.19
CA LEU A 303 8.19 1.06 0.07
C LEU A 303 7.61 0.36 -1.17
N THR A 304 7.92 0.84 -2.38
CA THR A 304 7.31 0.33 -3.62
C THR A 304 8.16 -0.70 -4.34
N ILE A 305 9.47 -0.80 -4.06
CA ILE A 305 10.37 -1.74 -4.74
C ILE A 305 9.86 -3.20 -4.68
N LEU A 306 9.46 -3.69 -3.50
CA LEU A 306 8.96 -5.04 -3.33
C LEU A 306 7.62 -5.26 -4.04
N MET A 307 6.76 -4.23 -4.10
CA MET A 307 5.46 -4.30 -4.77
C MET A 307 5.59 -4.40 -6.30
N ARG A 308 6.66 -3.84 -6.87
CA ARG A 308 6.89 -3.77 -8.32
C ARG A 308 7.77 -4.90 -8.86
N THR A 309 8.51 -5.58 -7.97
CA THR A 309 9.46 -6.62 -8.36
C THR A 309 8.72 -7.88 -8.80
N LYS A 310 9.06 -8.38 -9.99
CA LYS A 310 8.55 -9.65 -10.53
C LYS A 310 9.54 -10.78 -10.25
N GLY A 311 9.03 -12.01 -10.15
CA GLY A 311 9.87 -13.20 -9.94
C GLY A 311 10.41 -13.33 -8.51
N LEU A 312 9.69 -12.83 -7.51
CA LEU A 312 10.02 -13.09 -6.11
C LEU A 312 9.55 -14.51 -5.71
N PRO A 313 10.37 -15.30 -5.01
CA PRO A 313 9.97 -16.61 -4.50
C PRO A 313 8.76 -16.57 -3.55
N ARG A 314 8.11 -17.71 -3.33
CA ARG A 314 6.88 -17.82 -2.52
C ARG A 314 7.08 -17.41 -1.07
N GLU A 315 8.22 -17.78 -0.51
CA GLU A 315 8.62 -17.48 0.86
C GLU A 315 8.82 -15.97 1.07
N ALA A 316 9.21 -15.24 0.02
CA ALA A 316 9.26 -13.79 0.03
C ALA A 316 7.86 -13.19 0.10
N HIS A 317 6.93 -13.66 -0.75
CA HIS A 317 5.53 -13.23 -0.73
C HIS A 317 4.85 -13.51 0.61
N GLU A 318 5.11 -14.68 1.22
CA GLU A 318 4.60 -15.00 2.55
C GLU A 318 4.98 -13.93 3.57
N THR A 319 6.24 -13.49 3.54
CA THR A 319 6.75 -12.44 4.44
C THR A 319 6.14 -11.09 4.13
N ILE A 320 6.06 -10.71 2.84
CA ILE A 320 5.54 -9.41 2.37
C ILE A 320 4.04 -9.26 2.70
N ASP A 321 3.24 -10.28 2.40
CA ASP A 321 1.79 -10.24 2.58
C ASP A 321 1.40 -10.27 4.07
N HIS A 322 2.28 -10.79 4.93
CA HIS A 322 2.06 -10.88 6.37
C HIS A 322 2.88 -9.90 7.21
N VAL A 323 3.50 -8.86 6.63
CA VAL A 323 4.33 -7.88 7.38
C VAL A 323 3.60 -7.38 8.62
N MET A 324 2.32 -7.00 8.52
CA MET A 324 1.56 -6.51 9.66
C MET A 324 1.42 -7.55 10.78
N LEU A 325 1.17 -8.82 10.42
CA LEU A 325 1.04 -9.90 11.38
C LEU A 325 2.38 -10.22 12.05
N LEU A 326 3.46 -10.26 11.25
CA LEU A 326 4.79 -10.58 11.74
C LEU A 326 5.34 -9.46 12.64
N ARG A 327 5.19 -8.18 12.24
CA ARG A 327 5.51 -7.02 13.10
C ARG A 327 4.73 -7.05 14.41
N ALA A 328 3.45 -7.42 14.39
CA ALA A 328 2.65 -7.55 15.61
C ALA A 328 3.19 -8.65 16.56
N LYS A 329 3.70 -9.75 16.00
CA LYS A 329 4.37 -10.81 16.77
C LYS A 329 5.72 -10.35 17.34
N GLU A 330 6.40 -9.42 16.68
CA GLU A 330 7.63 -8.78 17.17
C GLU A 330 7.41 -7.63 18.17
N MET A 331 6.17 -7.47 18.63
CA MET A 331 5.73 -6.44 19.58
C MET A 331 5.61 -5.01 18.99
N TYR A 332 5.35 -4.90 17.69
CA TYR A 332 4.89 -3.65 17.06
C TYR A 332 3.45 -3.32 17.51
N LEU A 333 3.36 -2.68 18.67
CA LEU A 333 2.13 -2.44 19.42
C LEU A 333 2.12 -0.98 19.91
N PHE A 334 1.85 -0.73 21.20
CA PHE A 334 1.67 0.62 21.75
C PHE A 334 2.92 1.21 22.42
N ASN A 335 4.08 0.57 22.30
CA ASN A 335 5.32 1.10 22.88
C ASN A 335 6.17 1.73 21.78
N ALA A 336 6.27 3.06 21.75
CA ALA A 336 6.96 3.79 20.70
C ALA A 336 8.44 3.42 20.56
N LYS A 337 9.18 3.28 21.68
CA LYS A 337 10.60 2.86 21.66
C LYS A 337 10.77 1.47 21.05
N ARG A 338 9.94 0.51 21.46
CA ARG A 338 9.96 -0.84 20.88
C ARG A 338 9.57 -0.83 19.41
N ASN A 339 8.60 0.00 19.03
CA ASN A 339 8.19 0.11 17.64
C ASN A 339 9.33 0.59 16.74
N ALA A 340 10.15 1.54 17.21
CA ALA A 340 11.35 1.99 16.50
C ALA A 340 12.38 0.86 16.27
N GLU A 341 12.54 -0.04 17.24
CA GLU A 341 13.42 -1.23 17.11
C GLU A 341 12.89 -2.27 16.10
N VAL A 342 11.56 -2.42 16.00
CA VAL A 342 10.92 -3.40 15.11
C VAL A 342 10.99 -2.96 13.63
N VAL A 343 10.94 -1.66 13.35
CA VAL A 343 10.92 -1.12 11.98
C VAL A 343 12.27 -0.56 11.53
N THR A 344 13.36 -1.19 11.96
CA THR A 344 14.74 -0.80 11.57
C THR A 344 15.03 -0.93 10.08
N ASP A 345 14.11 -1.51 9.30
CA ASP A 345 14.14 -1.57 7.84
C ASP A 345 13.63 -0.31 7.14
N ASP A 346 12.93 0.57 7.86
CA ASP A 346 12.39 1.82 7.37
C ASP A 346 12.82 2.97 8.29
N PRO A 347 13.84 3.77 7.91
CA PRO A 347 14.32 4.90 8.71
C PRO A 347 13.26 5.95 8.98
N TRP A 348 12.29 6.16 8.09
CA TRP A 348 11.24 7.16 8.26
C TRP A 348 10.22 6.73 9.29
N LEU A 349 9.79 5.46 9.25
CA LEU A 349 8.94 4.89 10.30
C LEU A 349 9.67 4.86 11.64
N ARG A 350 10.97 4.53 11.64
CA ARG A 350 11.77 4.55 12.86
C ARG A 350 11.83 5.96 13.46
N ASN A 351 12.17 6.97 12.66
CA ASN A 351 12.21 8.37 13.08
C ASN A 351 10.84 8.86 13.59
N LEU A 352 9.74 8.44 12.95
CA LEU A 352 8.38 8.72 13.42
C LEU A 352 8.17 8.17 14.84
N TRP A 353 8.57 6.92 15.11
CA TRP A 353 8.42 6.31 16.43
C TRP A 353 9.39 6.87 17.48
N GLU A 354 10.62 7.23 17.10
CA GLU A 354 11.56 7.92 17.98
C GLU A 354 11.06 9.31 18.35
N TRP A 355 10.50 10.06 17.38
CA TRP A 355 9.83 11.35 17.64
C TRP A 355 8.64 11.17 18.60
N ILE A 356 7.81 10.16 18.39
CA ILE A 356 6.68 9.85 19.28
C ILE A 356 7.17 9.48 20.68
N ALA A 357 8.24 8.70 20.80
CA ALA A 357 8.79 8.30 22.10
C ALA A 357 9.28 9.52 22.90
N ASP A 358 9.94 10.47 22.25
CA ASP A 358 10.36 11.72 22.89
C ASP A 358 9.16 12.61 23.24
N ALA A 359 8.13 12.63 22.38
CA ALA A 359 6.88 13.33 22.65
C ALA A 359 6.12 12.73 23.85
N GLU A 360 6.11 11.40 24.00
CA GLU A 360 5.54 10.69 25.15
C GLU A 360 6.26 11.05 26.45
N VAL A 361 7.60 11.09 26.44
CA VAL A 361 8.40 11.53 27.59
C VAL A 361 8.06 12.99 27.93
N ALA A 362 8.03 13.87 26.93
CA ALA A 362 7.71 15.27 27.12
C ALA A 362 6.27 15.48 27.64
N ALA A 363 5.32 14.62 27.29
CA ALA A 363 3.95 14.65 27.80
C ALA A 363 3.84 14.08 29.24
N GLY A 364 4.58 13.00 29.55
CA GLY A 364 4.50 12.27 30.81
C GLY A 364 5.12 12.99 32.01
N ASP A 365 6.25 13.69 31.82
CA ASP A 365 7.00 14.35 32.90
C ASP A 365 6.38 15.67 33.38
N THR A 366 5.10 15.93 33.06
CA THR A 366 4.44 17.24 33.21
C THR A 366 5.21 18.36 32.52
N ASP A 367 6.02 18.07 31.51
CA ASP A 367 6.76 19.11 30.80
C ASP A 367 5.81 19.83 29.84
N MET A 368 5.21 19.13 28.87
CA MET A 368 4.31 19.72 27.87
C MET A 368 2.83 19.76 28.29
N GLY A 369 2.44 19.10 29.38
CA GLY A 369 1.05 18.97 29.85
C GLY A 369 0.72 19.74 31.13
N VAL A 370 1.05 21.03 31.21
CA VAL A 370 0.88 21.84 32.43
C VAL A 370 -0.26 22.86 32.31
N HIS A 371 -0.99 23.10 33.39
CA HIS A 371 -1.93 24.22 33.46
C HIS A 371 -1.27 25.56 33.07
N PRO A 372 -1.94 26.42 32.27
CA PRO A 372 -3.31 26.31 31.78
C PRO A 372 -3.50 25.56 30.44
N LEU A 373 -2.42 25.16 29.74
CA LEU A 373 -2.44 24.66 28.37
C LEU A 373 -1.74 23.29 28.21
N ASP A 374 -2.44 22.32 27.62
CA ASP A 374 -1.85 21.03 27.25
C ASP A 374 -1.26 21.08 25.83
N LEU A 375 0.06 21.27 25.76
CA LEU A 375 0.84 21.29 24.52
C LEU A 375 1.36 19.89 24.13
N SER A 376 0.93 18.83 24.82
CA SER A 376 1.40 17.47 24.56
C SER A 376 1.13 17.05 23.12
N TYR A 377 2.16 16.47 22.49
CA TYR A 377 2.15 15.95 21.12
C TYR A 377 1.87 16.99 20.02
N LEU A 378 1.91 18.30 20.31
CA LEU A 378 1.81 19.33 19.26
C LEU A 378 3.13 19.45 18.49
N GLY A 379 3.03 19.65 17.18
CA GLY A 379 4.18 19.91 16.32
C GLY A 379 4.51 21.40 16.20
N VAL A 380 5.59 21.68 15.47
CA VAL A 380 6.11 23.05 15.26
C VAL A 380 5.05 24.01 14.72
N TYR A 381 4.26 23.57 13.74
CA TYR A 381 3.25 24.43 13.10
C TYR A 381 2.15 24.82 14.09
N SER A 382 1.64 23.86 14.87
CA SER A 382 0.58 24.12 15.85
C SER A 382 1.04 25.06 16.95
N ILE A 383 2.27 24.89 17.46
CA ILE A 383 2.81 25.78 18.48
C ILE A 383 3.06 27.18 17.91
N TRP A 384 3.66 27.29 16.72
CA TRP A 384 3.94 28.57 16.08
C TRP A 384 2.66 29.39 15.83
N LYS A 385 1.57 28.73 15.44
CA LYS A 385 0.27 29.38 15.20
C LYS A 385 -0.62 29.54 16.42
N ASN A 386 -0.20 29.08 17.60
CA ASN A 386 -1.05 29.00 18.79
C ASN A 386 -2.36 28.22 18.53
N ASP A 387 -2.28 27.13 17.77
CA ASP A 387 -3.41 26.28 17.37
C ASP A 387 -3.50 25.02 18.25
N LEU A 388 -4.61 24.88 18.99
CA LEU A 388 -4.92 23.72 19.83
C LEU A 388 -5.63 22.59 19.08
N GLY A 389 -5.95 22.79 17.80
CA GLY A 389 -6.62 21.80 16.95
C GLY A 389 -8.15 21.77 17.13
N LEU A 390 -8.78 20.68 16.68
CA LEU A 390 -10.24 20.57 16.54
C LEU A 390 -11.01 20.50 17.86
N LYS A 391 -10.37 20.07 18.96
CA LYS A 391 -10.97 20.00 20.29
C LYS A 391 -10.16 20.81 21.31
N PRO A 392 -10.16 22.15 21.25
CA PRO A 392 -9.40 22.98 22.20
C PRO A 392 -9.79 22.71 23.66
N SER A 393 -11.06 22.40 23.93
CA SER A 393 -11.57 22.11 25.27
C SER A 393 -10.88 20.93 25.97
N THR A 394 -10.28 20.00 25.23
CA THR A 394 -9.52 18.88 25.85
C THR A 394 -8.08 19.24 26.19
N ARG A 395 -7.62 20.42 25.73
CA ARG A 395 -6.29 20.97 25.99
C ARG A 395 -6.28 22.18 26.92
N ILE A 396 -7.46 22.63 27.34
CA ILE A 396 -7.65 23.76 28.24
C ILE A 396 -8.21 23.24 29.56
N THR A 397 -7.81 23.90 30.65
CA THR A 397 -8.31 23.56 31.99
C THR A 397 -9.83 23.77 32.09
N ILE A 398 -10.52 22.94 32.86
CA ILE A 398 -11.97 23.03 33.10
C ILE A 398 -12.33 24.45 33.57
N GLY A 399 -13.19 25.14 32.82
CA GLY A 399 -13.63 26.51 33.10
C GLY A 399 -12.85 27.61 32.36
N GLY A 400 -11.83 27.27 31.56
CA GLY A 400 -11.16 28.22 30.67
C GLY A 400 -11.97 28.53 29.40
N SER A 401 -11.92 29.79 28.95
CA SER A 401 -12.45 30.20 27.65
C SER A 401 -11.70 29.49 26.51
N SER A 402 -12.38 29.19 25.40
CA SER A 402 -11.74 28.73 24.15
C SER A 402 -10.80 29.78 23.57
N ASP A 403 -11.07 31.05 23.87
CA ASP A 403 -10.35 32.19 23.33
C ASP A 403 -9.23 32.55 24.30
N ILE A 404 -8.08 31.91 24.08
CA ILE A 404 -6.88 32.15 24.87
C ILE A 404 -6.07 33.26 24.23
N ASP A 405 -5.91 34.35 24.96
CA ASP A 405 -5.09 35.47 24.52
C ASP A 405 -3.61 35.05 24.35
N ARG A 406 -2.93 35.69 23.39
CA ARG A 406 -1.52 35.48 23.05
C ARG A 406 -0.61 35.63 24.27
N GLY A 407 -0.93 36.54 25.19
CA GLY A 407 -0.17 36.73 26.43
C GLY A 407 -0.14 35.47 27.31
N VAL A 408 -1.16 34.62 27.27
CA VAL A 408 -1.19 33.35 28.02
C VAL A 408 -0.23 32.34 27.40
N TRP A 409 -0.21 32.22 26.08
CA TRP A 409 0.72 31.36 25.34
C TRP A 409 2.18 31.74 25.62
N GLU A 410 2.53 33.02 25.49
CA GLU A 410 3.90 33.49 25.70
C GLU A 410 4.39 33.27 27.14
N ARG A 411 3.53 33.51 28.14
CA ARG A 411 3.86 33.23 29.55
C ARG A 411 4.02 31.74 29.82
N HIS A 412 3.10 30.92 29.29
CA HIS A 412 3.11 29.48 29.50
C HIS A 412 4.33 28.83 28.83
N ILE A 413 4.58 29.13 27.56
CA ILE A 413 5.78 28.64 26.84
C ILE A 413 7.06 29.20 27.48
N GLY A 414 7.06 30.45 27.95
CA GLY A 414 8.20 31.00 28.70
C GLY A 414 8.50 30.22 29.99
N SER A 415 7.47 29.80 30.72
CA SER A 415 7.61 28.94 31.90
C SER A 415 8.11 27.54 31.53
N LEU A 416 7.59 26.98 30.44
CA LEU A 416 7.98 25.70 29.89
C LEU A 416 9.47 25.66 29.52
N CYS A 417 9.95 26.65 28.77
CA CYS A 417 11.36 26.76 28.39
C CYS A 417 12.28 26.80 29.61
N LYS A 418 11.88 27.50 30.68
CA LYS A 418 12.62 27.54 31.95
C LYS A 418 12.63 26.19 32.66
N LYS A 419 11.48 25.53 32.76
CA LYS A 419 11.34 24.21 33.41
C LYS A 419 12.21 23.16 32.71
N ARG A 420 12.18 23.15 31.38
CA ARG A 420 12.97 22.25 30.51
C ARG A 420 14.43 22.65 30.38
N ARG A 421 14.86 23.73 31.04
CA ARG A 421 16.24 24.28 30.98
C ARG A 421 16.72 24.51 29.54
N LEU A 422 15.82 24.93 28.66
CA LEU A 422 16.19 25.24 27.29
C LEU A 422 17.08 26.49 27.27
N PRO A 423 18.08 26.56 26.37
CA PRO A 423 18.90 27.75 26.23
C PRO A 423 18.04 28.94 25.82
N ARG A 424 18.55 30.15 26.04
CA ARG A 424 17.92 31.34 25.45
C ARG A 424 17.94 31.21 23.94
N TYR A 425 16.87 31.68 23.31
CA TYR A 425 16.78 31.70 21.86
C TYR A 425 17.96 32.47 21.26
N ASP A 426 18.68 31.80 20.38
CA ASP A 426 19.78 32.34 19.59
C ASP A 426 19.47 32.12 18.11
N GLY A 427 19.12 33.20 17.42
CA GLY A 427 18.67 33.19 16.03
C GLY A 427 18.28 34.59 15.56
N ILE A 428 17.47 34.66 14.51
CA ILE A 428 17.02 35.93 13.94
C ILE A 428 16.08 36.69 14.88
N ASP A 429 16.09 38.03 14.81
CA ASP A 429 15.14 38.86 15.55
C ASP A 429 13.69 38.41 15.31
N THR A 430 12.95 38.19 16.40
CA THR A 430 11.59 37.65 16.37
C THR A 430 10.73 38.29 17.44
N GLN A 431 9.43 38.35 17.19
CA GLN A 431 8.46 38.71 18.22
C GLN A 431 8.23 37.56 19.23
N TRP A 432 8.62 36.32 18.88
CA TRP A 432 8.28 35.11 19.63
C TRP A 432 9.50 34.24 19.97
N PRO A 433 10.47 34.74 20.76
CA PRO A 433 11.68 34.00 21.08
C PRO A 433 11.39 32.69 21.83
N ASN A 434 10.41 32.69 22.75
CA ASN A 434 10.05 31.48 23.50
C ASN A 434 9.39 30.42 22.61
N HIS A 435 8.51 30.81 21.66
CA HIS A 435 7.91 29.88 20.70
C HIS A 435 8.96 29.27 19.78
N ARG A 436 9.89 30.07 19.26
CA ARG A 436 10.98 29.54 18.44
C ARG A 436 11.83 28.56 19.23
N GLN A 437 12.17 28.89 20.48
CA GLN A 437 13.00 28.02 21.31
C GLN A 437 12.36 26.65 21.55
N ILE A 438 11.06 26.60 21.86
CA ILE A 438 10.37 25.32 22.03
C ILE A 438 10.22 24.57 20.69
N CYS A 439 9.98 25.28 19.58
CA CYS A 439 9.92 24.68 18.24
C CYS A 439 11.26 24.06 17.83
N LEU A 440 12.38 24.72 18.11
CA LEU A 440 13.72 24.15 17.91
C LEU A 440 13.94 22.88 18.74
N SER A 441 13.43 22.84 19.98
CA SER A 441 13.47 21.64 20.82
C SER A 441 12.64 20.48 20.24
N ILE A 442 11.52 20.75 19.57
CA ILE A 442 10.69 19.72 18.93
C ILE A 442 11.34 19.18 17.66
N CYS A 443 12.05 20.04 16.92
CA CYS A 443 12.80 19.61 15.74
C CYS A 443 13.91 18.61 16.08
N THR A 444 14.39 18.57 17.32
CA THR A 444 15.43 17.62 17.78
C THR A 444 14.85 16.34 18.39
N TRP A 445 13.52 16.17 18.43
CA TRP A 445 12.92 14.91 18.89
C TRP A 445 13.19 13.79 17.88
N GLY A 446 13.52 12.61 18.38
CA GLY A 446 13.99 11.48 17.59
C GLY A 446 15.46 11.56 17.21
N GLU A 447 16.20 12.61 17.61
CA GLU A 447 17.66 12.55 17.57
C GLU A 447 18.14 11.65 18.70
N GLY A 448 18.39 10.37 18.39
CA GLY A 448 19.06 9.47 19.33
C GLY A 448 20.35 10.08 19.90
N ALA A 449 20.75 9.66 21.10
CA ALA A 449 22.02 10.07 21.69
C ALA A 449 23.17 9.88 20.66
N PRO A 450 24.22 10.73 20.66
CA PRO A 450 25.32 10.66 19.69
C PRO A 450 26.10 9.34 19.62
N GLU A 451 25.70 8.31 20.38
CA GLU A 451 26.34 7.01 20.43
C GLU A 451 25.47 5.95 19.75
N GLY A 452 25.82 5.61 18.51
CA GLY A 452 25.77 4.22 18.06
C GLY A 452 24.52 3.69 17.35
N SER A 453 23.70 4.51 16.68
CA SER A 453 22.73 3.93 15.71
C SER A 453 22.86 4.54 14.30
N ASP A 454 23.71 3.90 13.51
CA ASP A 454 24.05 4.19 12.11
C ASP A 454 22.97 3.73 11.11
N SER A 455 21.69 4.00 11.36
CA SER A 455 20.62 3.40 10.53
C SER A 455 20.24 4.20 9.28
N PHE A 456 20.61 5.48 9.21
CA PHE A 456 20.49 6.26 7.97
C PHE A 456 21.53 5.85 6.91
N HIS A 457 22.61 5.18 7.34
CA HIS A 457 23.66 4.65 6.46
C HIS A 457 23.18 3.40 5.70
N ASP A 458 22.35 2.55 6.31
CA ASP A 458 21.85 1.30 5.68
C ASP A 458 21.00 1.56 4.42
N VAL A 459 20.30 2.69 4.36
CA VAL A 459 19.46 3.05 3.19
C VAL A 459 20.23 3.86 2.15
N LEU A 460 21.37 4.46 2.55
CA LEU A 460 22.26 5.22 1.68
C LEU A 460 23.71 4.67 1.76
N PRO A 461 23.95 3.38 1.48
CA PRO A 461 25.27 2.77 1.53
C PRO A 461 26.27 3.37 0.53
N GLU A 462 25.80 4.23 -0.38
CA GLU A 462 26.61 4.97 -1.34
C GLU A 462 27.48 6.07 -0.69
N PHE A 463 27.27 6.43 0.59
CA PHE A 463 27.89 7.64 1.18
C PHE A 463 28.55 7.46 2.57
N PRO A 464 29.81 7.01 2.65
CA PRO A 464 30.53 6.79 3.92
C PRO A 464 30.83 8.07 4.72
N THR A 465 30.76 9.26 4.09
CA THR A 465 31.03 10.57 4.74
C THR A 465 29.84 11.16 5.49
N THR A 466 28.62 10.65 5.26
CA THR A 466 27.35 11.29 5.65
C THR A 466 27.19 11.49 7.14
N VAL A 467 27.73 10.61 7.97
CA VAL A 467 27.64 10.74 9.43
C VAL A 467 28.36 12.00 9.91
N HIS A 468 29.56 12.23 9.39
CA HIS A 468 30.40 13.38 9.75
C HIS A 468 29.84 14.69 9.18
N THR A 469 29.42 14.69 7.91
CA THR A 469 28.84 15.87 7.26
C THR A 469 27.49 16.25 7.86
N ARG A 470 26.64 15.27 8.23
CA ARG A 470 25.40 15.49 8.98
C ARG A 470 25.66 16.11 10.35
N ALA A 471 26.59 15.55 11.13
CA ALA A 471 26.92 16.08 12.45
C ALA A 471 27.44 17.53 12.36
N ALA A 472 28.32 17.81 11.40
CA ALA A 472 28.82 19.16 11.15
C ALA A 472 27.71 20.12 10.69
N ALA A 473 26.85 19.69 9.76
CA ALA A 473 25.72 20.49 9.29
C ALA A 473 24.74 20.81 10.43
N ARG A 474 24.39 19.84 11.28
CA ARG A 474 23.53 20.08 12.45
C ARG A 474 24.17 21.02 13.47
N ALA A 475 25.47 20.90 13.72
CA ALA A 475 26.20 21.85 14.56
C ALA A 475 26.13 23.28 13.97
N LEU A 476 26.28 23.40 12.64
CA LEU A 476 26.15 24.67 11.91
C LEU A 476 24.72 25.23 11.99
N PHE A 477 23.70 24.39 11.83
CA PHE A 477 22.29 24.78 11.93
C PHE A 477 21.96 25.31 13.33
N ARG A 478 22.58 24.75 14.38
CA ARG A 478 22.46 25.19 15.78
C ARG A 478 23.21 26.49 16.09
N GLY A 479 24.02 27.01 15.16
CA GLY A 479 24.86 28.20 15.37
C GLY A 479 26.28 27.90 15.88
N ASN A 480 26.64 26.64 16.10
CA ASN A 480 27.95 26.23 16.61
C ASN A 480 28.96 26.07 15.46
N THR A 481 29.36 27.19 14.84
CA THR A 481 30.28 27.20 13.68
C THR A 481 31.64 26.57 13.99
N GLN A 482 32.20 26.83 15.18
CA GLN A 482 33.49 26.23 15.59
C GLN A 482 33.40 24.71 15.71
N GLN A 483 32.33 24.20 16.33
CA GLN A 483 32.09 22.76 16.44
C GLN A 483 31.93 22.11 15.06
N ALA A 484 31.24 22.77 14.13
CA ALA A 484 31.10 22.29 12.75
C ALA A 484 32.46 22.20 12.04
N VAL A 485 33.31 23.22 12.20
CA VAL A 485 34.68 23.25 11.68
C VAL A 485 35.53 22.12 12.24
N ASP A 486 35.49 21.91 13.56
CA ASP A 486 36.27 20.88 14.25
C ASP A 486 35.84 19.47 13.83
N LEU A 487 34.53 19.24 13.68
CA LEU A 487 33.98 17.98 13.17
C LEU A 487 34.45 17.69 11.74
N LEU A 488 34.44 18.69 10.85
CA LEU A 488 34.94 18.55 9.48
C LEU A 488 36.46 18.33 9.44
N LYS A 489 37.24 19.01 10.30
CA LYS A 489 38.70 18.79 10.41
C LYS A 489 39.01 17.39 10.89
N HIS A 490 38.32 16.91 11.91
CA HIS A 490 38.52 15.57 12.43
C HIS A 490 38.22 14.52 11.34
N ALA A 491 37.08 14.67 10.66
CA ALA A 491 36.68 13.80 9.56
C ALA A 491 37.65 13.86 8.36
N SER A 492 38.32 15.01 8.14
CA SER A 492 39.29 15.18 7.05
C SER A 492 40.51 14.25 7.12
N SER A 493 40.79 13.69 8.30
CA SER A 493 41.82 12.66 8.47
C SER A 493 41.53 11.40 7.66
N LYS A 494 40.24 11.07 7.48
CA LYS A 494 39.77 9.94 6.65
C LYS A 494 39.28 10.37 5.27
N HIS A 495 38.84 11.64 5.14
CA HIS A 495 38.17 12.20 3.98
C HIS A 495 38.76 13.57 3.60
N PRO A 496 39.93 13.63 2.93
CA PRO A 496 40.66 14.87 2.67
C PRO A 496 39.84 15.97 1.97
N GLU A 497 38.81 15.61 1.21
CA GLU A 497 37.86 16.52 0.56
C GLU A 497 37.11 17.45 1.54
N LEU A 498 36.91 17.02 2.78
CA LEU A 498 36.21 17.80 3.81
C LEU A 498 37.07 18.94 4.38
N LEU A 499 38.40 18.88 4.22
CA LEU A 499 39.31 19.90 4.71
C LEU A 499 39.06 21.25 4.04
N PHE A 500 38.80 21.25 2.73
CA PHE A 500 38.51 22.46 1.96
C PHE A 500 37.22 23.13 2.42
N VAL A 501 36.19 22.33 2.72
CA VAL A 501 34.91 22.84 3.23
C VAL A 501 35.07 23.40 4.64
N SER A 502 35.86 22.75 5.49
CA SER A 502 36.20 23.27 6.82
C SER A 502 36.92 24.62 6.73
N LEU A 503 37.92 24.75 5.86
CA LEU A 503 38.66 25.99 5.66
C LEU A 503 37.76 27.11 5.12
N ALA A 504 36.91 26.81 4.14
CA ALA A 504 35.96 27.77 3.59
C ALA A 504 34.95 28.26 4.65
N LEU A 505 34.47 27.36 5.52
CA LEU A 505 33.60 27.70 6.64
C LEU A 505 34.30 28.60 7.67
N GLN A 506 35.60 28.36 7.94
CA GLN A 506 36.41 29.23 8.82
C GLN A 506 36.61 30.63 8.26
N LEU A 507 36.79 30.75 6.93
CA LEU A 507 36.96 32.04 6.27
C LEU A 507 35.67 32.88 6.28
N MET A 508 34.50 32.25 6.17
CA MET A 508 33.21 32.93 6.28
C MET A 508 32.96 33.52 7.68
N GLY A 509 33.49 32.88 8.73
CA GLY A 509 33.31 33.32 10.12
C GLY A 509 34.20 34.50 10.56
N ARG A 510 35.13 34.96 9.72
CA ARG A 510 35.96 36.15 9.98
C ARG A 510 35.32 37.35 9.32
N GLU A 511 35.00 38.39 10.10
CA GLU A 511 34.23 39.59 9.73
C GLU A 511 34.84 40.51 8.63
N GLU A 512 35.78 40.04 7.80
CA GLU A 512 36.20 40.78 6.62
C GLU A 512 35.23 40.54 5.45
N ARG A 513 34.15 41.34 5.43
CA ARG A 513 33.16 41.40 4.34
C ARG A 513 33.69 41.85 2.98
N SER A 514 35.00 41.75 2.69
CA SER A 514 35.59 42.34 1.48
C SER A 514 36.23 41.37 0.48
N MET A 515 36.47 40.09 0.76
CA MET A 515 37.19 39.23 -0.20
C MET A 515 36.69 37.79 -0.24
N ALA A 516 35.48 37.57 -0.78
CA ALA A 516 35.07 36.24 -1.29
C ALA A 516 34.01 36.33 -2.40
N LYS A 517 34.04 37.41 -3.19
CA LYS A 517 33.51 37.37 -4.57
C LYS A 517 34.57 36.83 -5.55
N ALA A 518 35.59 36.15 -5.02
CA ALA A 518 36.35 35.20 -5.81
C ALA A 518 35.39 34.06 -6.10
N GLN A 519 34.98 34.01 -7.34
CA GLN A 519 34.23 32.96 -8.02
C GLN A 519 34.95 31.62 -7.80
N LEU A 520 34.78 31.10 -6.59
CA LEU A 520 35.21 29.79 -6.20
C LEU A 520 34.23 28.86 -6.91
N ASP A 521 34.69 28.16 -7.95
CA ASP A 521 34.02 27.04 -8.64
C ASP A 521 33.73 25.85 -7.69
N PHE A 522 33.31 26.14 -6.45
CA PHE A 522 32.85 25.17 -5.45
C PHE A 522 31.61 24.43 -5.95
N ASP A 523 30.78 25.08 -6.76
CA ASP A 523 29.56 24.50 -7.34
C ASP A 523 29.83 23.32 -8.28
N GLU A 524 31.02 23.21 -8.88
CA GLU A 524 31.34 22.13 -9.84
C GLU A 524 32.33 21.10 -9.29
N ARG A 525 33.27 21.48 -8.41
CA ARG A 525 34.34 20.60 -7.90
C ARG A 525 34.14 20.04 -6.50
N VAL A 526 33.39 20.71 -5.60
CA VAL A 526 33.27 20.34 -4.18
C VAL A 526 31.83 20.09 -3.75
N ALA A 527 30.85 20.65 -4.45
CA ALA A 527 29.46 20.21 -4.37
C ALA A 527 29.37 18.78 -4.89
N SER A 528 29.65 17.80 -4.04
CA SER A 528 29.38 16.41 -4.35
C SER A 528 27.94 16.36 -4.83
N LYS A 529 27.70 15.83 -6.03
CA LYS A 529 26.36 15.62 -6.57
C LYS A 529 25.56 14.59 -5.74
N THR A 530 26.04 14.22 -4.55
CA THR A 530 25.74 12.96 -3.88
C THR A 530 25.50 13.10 -2.37
N ASP A 531 26.17 13.97 -1.60
CA ASP A 531 25.87 14.16 -0.15
C ASP A 531 24.97 15.38 0.10
N PRO A 532 23.73 15.19 0.63
CA PRO A 532 22.80 16.29 0.87
C PRO A 532 23.25 17.27 1.95
N TYR A 533 23.93 16.83 3.02
CA TYR A 533 24.38 17.71 4.09
C TYR A 533 25.62 18.51 3.68
N LEU A 534 26.54 17.89 2.92
CA LEU A 534 27.67 18.62 2.36
C LEU A 534 27.21 19.71 1.40
N ARG A 535 26.25 19.39 0.52
CA ARG A 535 25.61 20.38 -0.36
C ARG A 535 24.98 21.53 0.43
N ALA A 536 24.34 21.25 1.56
CA ALA A 536 23.74 22.28 2.41
C ALA A 536 24.82 23.24 2.95
N ILE A 537 25.93 22.70 3.49
CA ILE A 537 27.06 23.48 3.98
C ILE A 537 27.68 24.31 2.84
N SER A 538 27.96 23.69 1.69
CA SER A 538 28.54 24.36 0.53
C SER A 538 27.63 25.45 -0.03
N SER A 539 26.31 25.19 -0.13
CA SER A 539 25.34 26.19 -0.56
C SER A 539 25.33 27.38 0.37
N LEU A 540 25.37 27.17 1.70
CA LEU A 540 25.43 28.27 2.65
C LEU A 540 26.72 29.08 2.52
N ILE A 541 27.85 28.41 2.27
CA ILE A 541 29.13 29.09 2.01
C ILE A 541 29.07 29.96 0.76
N ALA A 542 28.43 29.46 -0.31
CA ALA A 542 28.35 30.16 -1.58
C ALA A 542 27.34 31.32 -1.57
N THR A 543 26.16 31.14 -0.97
CA THR A 543 25.05 32.10 -1.07
C THR A 543 24.82 32.92 0.19
N GLY A 544 25.21 32.39 1.37
CA GLY A 544 24.85 32.96 2.67
C GLY A 544 23.34 32.94 2.97
N ASP A 545 22.53 32.24 2.17
CA ASP A 545 21.07 32.25 2.27
C ASP A 545 20.54 30.94 2.88
N TRP A 546 19.91 31.03 4.05
CA TRP A 546 19.31 29.91 4.75
C TRP A 546 18.07 29.33 4.05
N ARG A 547 17.45 30.08 3.14
CA ARG A 547 16.29 29.60 2.36
C ARG A 547 16.64 28.44 1.45
N THR A 548 17.86 28.39 0.94
CA THR A 548 18.29 27.29 0.07
C THR A 548 18.27 25.97 0.82
N ILE A 549 18.71 25.97 2.08
CA ILE A 549 18.71 24.79 2.96
C ILE A 549 17.29 24.43 3.40
N ALA A 550 16.47 25.41 3.84
CA ALA A 550 15.09 25.15 4.27
C ALA A 550 14.26 24.49 3.15
N ASN A 551 14.52 24.86 1.89
CA ASN A 551 13.82 24.30 0.72
C ASN A 551 14.53 23.11 0.07
N GLN A 552 15.66 22.65 0.62
CA GLN A 552 16.40 21.51 0.11
C GLN A 552 15.72 20.19 0.50
N LYS A 553 14.82 19.69 -0.36
CA LYS A 553 14.04 18.45 -0.12
C LYS A 553 14.86 17.16 -0.02
N SER A 554 16.16 17.21 -0.30
CA SER A 554 17.08 16.09 -0.08
C SER A 554 17.55 15.97 1.39
N LEU A 555 17.18 16.93 2.24
CA LEU A 555 17.39 16.88 3.68
C LEU A 555 16.10 16.43 4.40
N PRO A 556 16.20 15.74 5.54
CA PRO A 556 15.04 15.41 6.36
C PRO A 556 14.24 16.65 6.76
N LEU A 557 12.91 16.53 6.80
CA LEU A 557 12.03 17.65 7.11
C LEU A 557 12.31 18.25 8.49
N ALA A 558 12.72 17.44 9.47
CA ALA A 558 13.10 17.93 10.81
C ALA A 558 14.28 18.91 10.76
N ASP A 559 15.34 18.59 10.00
CA ASP A 559 16.52 19.44 9.83
C ASP A 559 16.17 20.73 9.06
N ARG A 560 15.36 20.61 8.00
CA ARG A 560 14.84 21.75 7.23
C ARG A 560 14.01 22.69 8.11
N THR A 561 13.16 22.12 8.96
CA THR A 561 12.30 22.86 9.91
C THR A 561 13.15 23.56 10.96
N TYR A 562 14.19 22.91 11.49
CA TYR A 562 15.13 23.54 12.42
C TYR A 562 15.76 24.80 11.81
N VAL A 563 16.27 24.68 10.58
CA VAL A 563 16.87 25.81 9.85
C VAL A 563 15.86 26.92 9.59
N ALA A 564 14.63 26.56 9.20
CA ALA A 564 13.56 27.52 8.96
C ALA A 564 13.20 28.30 10.23
N VAL A 565 12.96 27.59 11.34
CA VAL A 565 12.59 28.16 12.65
C VAL A 565 13.70 29.04 13.21
N ARG A 566 14.99 28.72 12.97
CA ARG A 566 16.09 29.56 13.49
C ARG A 566 16.33 30.81 12.65
N ASN A 567 16.20 30.74 11.32
CA ASN A 567 16.78 31.75 10.43
C ASN A 567 15.76 32.54 9.57
N LEU A 568 14.53 32.07 9.37
CA LEU A 568 13.53 32.80 8.58
C LEU A 568 12.81 33.85 9.43
N LYS A 569 12.41 34.98 8.85
CA LYS A 569 11.60 36.01 9.55
C LYS A 569 10.20 35.48 9.86
N ASP A 570 9.51 36.04 10.87
CA ASP A 570 8.22 35.53 11.37
C ASP A 570 7.14 35.31 10.28
N ALA A 571 6.95 36.27 9.37
CA ALA A 571 5.99 36.16 8.27
C ALA A 571 6.38 35.07 7.26
N GLU A 572 7.67 34.99 6.94
CA GLU A 572 8.22 34.01 6.01
C GLU A 572 8.17 32.59 6.59
N LEU A 573 8.50 32.43 7.87
CA LEU A 573 8.38 31.16 8.58
C LEU A 573 6.94 30.66 8.59
N THR A 574 5.97 31.56 8.81
CA THR A 574 4.55 31.20 8.81
C THR A 574 4.12 30.63 7.44
N GLN A 575 4.48 31.33 6.35
CA GLN A 575 4.17 30.88 4.99
C GLN A 575 4.87 29.57 4.65
N TRP A 576 6.14 29.42 5.05
CA TRP A 576 6.92 28.20 4.81
C TRP A 576 6.27 27.00 5.51
N LEU A 577 5.94 27.12 6.80
CA LEU A 577 5.30 26.04 7.56
C LEU A 577 3.93 25.65 6.99
N GLU A 578 3.11 26.62 6.56
CA GLU A 578 1.83 26.35 5.89
C GLU A 578 2.02 25.53 4.62
N SER A 579 3.01 25.91 3.80
CA SER A 579 3.30 25.23 2.53
C SER A 579 3.80 23.80 2.74
N GLU A 580 4.66 23.56 3.73
CA GLU A 580 5.20 22.23 4.00
C GLU A 580 4.16 21.31 4.66
N VAL A 581 3.28 21.84 5.54
CA VAL A 581 2.15 21.07 6.07
C VAL A 581 1.19 20.65 4.96
N ALA A 582 0.86 21.57 4.04
CA ALA A 582 0.01 21.27 2.89
C ALA A 582 0.66 20.22 1.98
N SER A 583 1.95 20.37 1.68
CA SER A 583 2.72 19.40 0.88
C SER A 583 2.72 18.02 1.55
N ALA A 584 3.01 17.93 2.84
CA ALA A 584 3.06 16.66 3.56
C ALA A 584 1.70 15.96 3.57
N ALA A 585 0.60 16.70 3.75
CA ALA A 585 -0.76 16.16 3.71
C ALA A 585 -1.16 15.67 2.30
N GLU A 586 -0.79 16.40 1.25
CA GLU A 586 -1.06 16.01 -0.14
C GLU A 586 -0.27 14.76 -0.55
N THR A 587 0.98 14.67 -0.11
CA THR A 587 1.88 13.59 -0.53
C THR A 587 1.84 12.38 0.41
N GLY A 588 1.35 12.52 1.64
CA GLY A 588 1.39 11.47 2.66
C GLY A 588 2.78 11.26 3.24
N ASP A 589 3.56 12.33 3.40
CA ASP A 589 4.92 12.28 3.95
C ASP A 589 4.88 12.22 5.48
N ILE A 590 5.29 11.09 6.05
CA ILE A 590 5.23 10.83 7.49
C ILE A 590 6.25 11.65 8.29
N GLU A 591 7.29 12.22 7.66
CA GLU A 591 8.16 13.19 8.32
C GLU A 591 7.40 14.43 8.76
N GLY A 592 6.24 14.71 8.15
CA GLY A 592 5.32 15.78 8.52
C GLY A 592 4.89 15.78 9.99
N VAL A 593 5.12 14.67 10.73
CA VAL A 593 4.92 14.60 12.19
C VAL A 593 5.64 15.71 12.94
N VAL A 594 6.83 16.15 12.50
CA VAL A 594 7.57 17.25 13.15
C VAL A 594 6.79 18.58 13.08
N LEU A 595 6.08 18.79 11.98
CA LEU A 595 5.29 19.99 11.74
C LEU A 595 3.93 19.89 12.43
N THR A 596 3.19 18.81 12.19
CA THR A 596 1.79 18.69 12.62
C THR A 596 1.64 18.16 14.03
N GLY A 597 2.65 17.46 14.55
CA GLY A 597 2.52 16.61 15.73
C GLY A 597 1.43 15.56 15.54
N LEU A 598 0.91 15.03 16.65
CA LEU A 598 -0.25 14.13 16.66
C LEU A 598 -1.56 14.93 16.68
N SER A 599 -1.88 15.51 15.52
CA SER A 599 -3.05 16.38 15.31
C SER A 599 -3.96 15.87 14.19
N ALA A 600 -5.03 16.62 13.88
CA ALA A 600 -5.95 16.28 12.78
C ALA A 600 -5.24 16.25 11.42
N LYS A 601 -4.23 17.12 11.22
CA LYS A 601 -3.41 17.13 10.00
C LYS A 601 -2.55 15.88 9.86
N MET A 602 -2.13 15.27 10.97
CA MET A 602 -1.45 13.97 10.91
C MET A 602 -2.36 12.86 10.38
N ILE A 603 -3.67 12.90 10.67
CA ILE A 603 -4.62 11.93 10.10
C ILE A 603 -4.75 12.11 8.58
N GLU A 604 -4.69 13.36 8.07
CA GLU A 604 -4.65 13.61 6.62
C GLU A 604 -3.40 12.99 5.97
N ILE A 605 -2.22 13.20 6.56
CA ILE A 605 -0.95 12.60 6.13
C ILE A 605 -1.07 11.06 6.14
N LEU A 606 -1.49 10.47 7.27
CA LEU A 606 -1.63 9.03 7.42
C LEU A 606 -2.65 8.45 6.44
N ALA A 607 -3.75 9.16 6.14
CA ALA A 607 -4.73 8.68 5.18
C ALA A 607 -4.15 8.56 3.77
N LYS A 608 -3.33 9.52 3.35
CA LYS A 608 -2.64 9.44 2.06
C LYS A 608 -1.55 8.36 2.05
N TYR A 609 -0.79 8.22 3.14
CA TYR A 609 0.20 7.16 3.33
C TYR A 609 -0.45 5.76 3.25
N VAL A 610 -1.56 5.52 3.97
CA VAL A 610 -2.31 4.26 3.93
C VAL A 610 -2.85 4.00 2.53
N ALA A 611 -3.38 5.02 1.83
CA ALA A 611 -3.90 4.86 0.48
C ALA A 611 -2.82 4.45 -0.54
N LYS A 612 -1.57 4.88 -0.33
CA LYS A 612 -0.42 4.55 -1.19
C LYS A 612 0.19 3.20 -0.88
N PHE A 613 0.40 2.89 0.40
CA PHE A 613 1.26 1.77 0.83
C PHE A 613 0.53 0.66 1.58
N GLY A 614 -0.74 0.86 1.93
CA GLY A 614 -1.56 -0.15 2.61
C GLY A 614 -1.24 -0.37 4.09
N ASP A 615 -0.31 0.38 4.68
CA ASP A 615 0.10 0.23 6.09
C ASP A 615 -0.86 0.95 7.06
N TYR A 616 -2.06 0.38 7.20
CA TYR A 616 -3.05 0.83 8.19
C TYR A 616 -2.72 0.37 9.62
N GLN A 617 -1.74 -0.52 9.81
CA GLN A 617 -1.25 -0.92 11.13
C GLN A 617 -0.58 0.26 11.82
N THR A 618 0.43 0.86 11.18
CA THR A 618 1.12 2.04 11.73
C THR A 618 0.13 3.17 12.00
N ALA A 619 -0.75 3.47 11.04
CA ALA A 619 -1.77 4.50 11.20
C ALA A 619 -2.70 4.25 12.40
N THR A 620 -3.10 2.99 12.63
CA THR A 620 -3.91 2.61 13.80
C THR A 620 -3.16 2.85 15.11
N LEU A 621 -1.90 2.41 15.20
CA LEU A 621 -1.09 2.52 16.42
C LEU A 621 -0.79 3.98 16.77
N VAL A 622 -0.42 4.79 15.78
CA VAL A 622 -0.20 6.24 15.96
C VAL A 622 -1.50 6.94 16.37
N CYS A 623 -2.62 6.66 15.70
CA CYS A 623 -3.91 7.26 16.05
C CYS A 623 -4.39 6.90 17.46
N ALA A 624 -4.04 5.72 17.97
CA ALA A 624 -4.44 5.29 19.31
C ALA A 624 -3.89 6.19 20.43
N ILE A 625 -2.82 6.96 20.17
CA ILE A 625 -2.19 7.85 21.15
C ILE A 625 -3.05 9.10 21.38
N PHE A 626 -3.68 9.64 20.32
CA PHE A 626 -4.34 10.95 20.36
C PHE A 626 -5.83 10.92 20.01
N ALA A 627 -6.34 9.88 19.36
CA ALA A 627 -7.76 9.72 19.04
C ALA A 627 -8.41 8.66 19.96
N PRO A 628 -9.57 8.95 20.60
CA PRO A 628 -10.48 10.08 20.35
C PRO A 628 -10.22 11.34 21.21
N ARG A 629 -9.16 11.36 22.04
CA ARG A 629 -8.93 12.39 23.08
C ARG A 629 -8.78 13.80 22.50
N TYR A 630 -7.89 13.99 21.54
CA TYR A 630 -7.60 15.28 20.92
C TYR A 630 -8.30 15.45 19.56
N VAL A 631 -8.56 14.35 18.86
CA VAL A 631 -9.24 14.34 17.57
C VAL A 631 -10.20 13.16 17.50
N ASP A 632 -11.35 13.36 16.88
CA ASP A 632 -12.37 12.33 16.69
C ASP A 632 -12.72 12.24 15.21
N ASP A 633 -12.04 11.32 14.52
CA ASP A 633 -12.10 11.14 13.07
C ASP A 633 -12.51 9.70 12.77
N PHE A 634 -13.45 9.53 11.84
CA PHE A 634 -13.99 8.23 11.46
C PHE A 634 -12.92 7.30 10.85
N ARG A 635 -11.88 7.85 10.19
CA ARG A 635 -10.80 7.07 9.55
C ARG A 635 -9.98 6.32 10.59
N ALA A 636 -9.66 6.97 11.71
CA ALA A 636 -8.97 6.31 12.83
C ALA A 636 -9.78 5.13 13.38
N HIS A 637 -11.11 5.30 13.49
CA HIS A 637 -12.00 4.21 13.86
C HIS A 637 -11.99 3.08 12.82
N ALA A 638 -12.07 3.41 11.53
CA ALA A 638 -12.07 2.45 10.44
C ALA A 638 -10.79 1.60 10.40
N TRP A 639 -9.61 2.22 10.50
CA TRP A 639 -8.33 1.51 10.53
C TRP A 639 -8.22 0.58 11.74
N ARG A 640 -8.64 1.06 12.92
CA ARG A 640 -8.66 0.25 14.14
C ARG A 640 -9.57 -0.97 14.01
N THR A 641 -10.75 -0.82 13.43
CA THR A 641 -11.67 -1.95 13.18
C THR A 641 -11.09 -2.92 12.17
N ALA A 642 -10.51 -2.43 11.06
CA ALA A 642 -9.88 -3.25 10.04
C ALA A 642 -8.70 -4.05 10.59
N TYR A 643 -7.80 -3.41 11.35
CA TYR A 643 -6.66 -4.08 11.98
C TYR A 643 -7.08 -5.09 13.03
N ARG A 644 -8.09 -4.77 13.84
CA ARG A 644 -8.66 -5.74 14.80
C ARG A 644 -9.25 -6.96 14.09
N ALA A 645 -9.98 -6.76 12.99
CA ALA A 645 -10.54 -7.84 12.19
C ALA A 645 -9.44 -8.69 11.54
N TYR A 646 -8.38 -8.05 11.03
CA TYR A 646 -7.20 -8.73 10.49
C TYR A 646 -6.55 -9.63 11.54
N LEU A 647 -6.20 -9.11 12.73
CA LEU A 647 -5.61 -9.93 13.80
C LEU A 647 -6.53 -11.06 14.26
N GLN A 648 -7.85 -10.81 14.35
CA GLN A 648 -8.84 -11.83 14.70
C GLN A 648 -8.84 -12.97 13.69
N ARG A 649 -8.75 -12.65 12.39
CA ARG A 649 -8.74 -13.60 11.29
C ARG A 649 -7.52 -14.54 11.33
N HIS A 650 -6.38 -14.01 11.77
CA HIS A 650 -5.13 -14.74 11.94
C HIS A 650 -4.95 -15.36 13.34
N LYS A 651 -6.01 -15.40 14.16
CA LYS A 651 -5.97 -15.93 15.54
C LYS A 651 -4.92 -15.27 16.45
N ALA A 652 -4.49 -14.05 16.13
CA ALA A 652 -3.53 -13.27 16.91
C ALA A 652 -4.23 -12.57 18.10
N PHE A 653 -4.84 -13.37 18.98
CA PHE A 653 -5.73 -12.86 20.03
C PHE A 653 -4.98 -12.07 21.10
N LEU A 654 -3.75 -12.46 21.44
CA LEU A 654 -2.93 -11.78 22.45
C LEU A 654 -2.54 -10.37 21.99
N GLN A 655 -2.04 -10.28 20.75
CA GLN A 655 -1.69 -9.02 20.09
C GLN A 655 -2.92 -8.10 19.95
N ARG A 656 -4.13 -8.68 19.86
CA ARG A 656 -5.39 -7.94 19.79
C ARG A 656 -5.86 -7.38 21.13
N THR A 657 -5.65 -8.07 22.25
CA THR A 657 -6.33 -7.77 23.52
C THR A 657 -5.49 -7.05 24.56
N ASN A 658 -4.18 -7.31 24.70
CA ASN A 658 -3.37 -6.64 25.72
C ASN A 658 -1.85 -6.83 25.51
N PRO A 659 -1.04 -5.76 25.41
CA PRO A 659 0.42 -5.86 25.31
C PRO A 659 1.13 -6.40 26.57
N VAL A 660 0.51 -6.33 27.76
CA VAL A 660 1.16 -6.75 29.02
C VAL A 660 1.27 -8.27 29.14
N ALA A 661 0.37 -9.03 28.51
CA ALA A 661 0.39 -10.51 28.55
C ALA A 661 1.45 -11.14 27.63
N ALA A 662 1.86 -10.43 26.56
CA ALA A 662 2.79 -10.95 25.56
C ALA A 662 4.25 -11.04 26.06
N LYS A 663 4.62 -10.31 27.13
CA LYS A 663 5.94 -10.42 27.78
C LYS A 663 6.19 -11.77 28.49
N ASN A 664 5.14 -12.55 28.76
CA ASN A 664 5.26 -13.80 29.53
C ASN A 664 5.28 -15.08 28.66
N CYS A 665 5.33 -14.97 27.33
CA CYS A 665 5.19 -16.13 26.44
C CYS A 665 6.51 -16.83 26.05
N ASP A 666 7.67 -16.34 26.50
CA ASP A 666 8.99 -16.94 26.23
C ASP A 666 9.32 -18.17 27.11
N ARG A 667 8.31 -18.95 27.53
CA ARG A 667 8.54 -20.27 28.17
C ARG A 667 8.01 -21.38 27.28
N PRO A 668 8.77 -22.48 27.08
CA PRO A 668 8.35 -23.59 26.25
C PRO A 668 7.05 -24.19 26.78
N GLN A 669 6.12 -24.46 25.87
CA GLN A 669 4.80 -25.01 26.16
C GLN A 669 4.94 -26.38 26.83
N SER A 670 4.72 -26.45 28.14
CA SER A 670 4.25 -27.67 28.80
C SER A 670 2.79 -27.46 29.18
N GLN A 671 1.92 -28.24 28.57
CA GLN A 671 0.52 -28.54 28.91
C GLN A 671 -0.02 -27.80 30.15
N ALA A 672 -0.88 -26.82 29.93
CA ALA A 672 -1.76 -26.32 30.99
C ALA A 672 -3.14 -26.03 30.39
N SER A 673 -4.10 -26.82 30.86
CA SER A 673 -5.53 -26.74 30.62
C SER A 673 -6.09 -25.35 30.96
N ILE A 674 -6.98 -24.87 30.09
CA ILE A 674 -7.68 -23.60 30.23
C ILE A 674 -8.72 -23.73 31.36
N SER A 675 -8.42 -23.15 32.52
CA SER A 675 -9.41 -22.85 33.55
C SER A 675 -9.59 -21.34 33.61
N ILE A 676 -10.75 -20.87 33.17
CA ILE A 676 -11.16 -19.47 33.29
C ILE A 676 -11.53 -19.25 34.77
N SER A 677 -10.69 -18.51 35.51
CA SER A 677 -11.08 -17.95 36.81
C SER A 677 -11.03 -16.43 36.75
N THR A 678 -12.22 -15.84 36.86
CA THR A 678 -12.45 -14.46 37.24
C THR A 678 -11.88 -14.21 38.62
N ASN A 679 -10.96 -13.24 38.77
CA ASN A 679 -10.77 -12.45 39.99
C ASN A 679 -9.88 -11.23 39.69
N ILE A 680 -10.50 -10.06 39.56
CA ILE A 680 -9.84 -8.76 39.59
C ILE A 680 -10.10 -8.16 40.96
N THR A 681 -9.07 -8.08 41.80
CA THR A 681 -9.08 -7.34 43.05
C THR A 681 -8.86 -5.87 42.74
N ILE A 682 -9.92 -5.06 42.84
CA ILE A 682 -9.88 -3.60 42.71
C ILE A 682 -9.58 -3.03 44.10
N THR A 683 -8.41 -2.40 44.27
CA THR A 683 -8.12 -1.56 45.45
C THR A 683 -8.91 -0.25 45.36
N ALA A 684 -9.56 0.07 46.48
CA ALA A 684 -10.59 1.10 46.60
C ALA A 684 -9.98 2.50 46.74
N GLN A 685 -10.09 3.32 45.69
CA GLN A 685 -10.10 4.79 45.84
C GLN A 685 -10.84 5.56 44.73
N ALA A 686 -11.40 4.88 43.72
CA ALA A 686 -12.09 5.53 42.59
C ALA A 686 -13.62 5.32 42.59
N ARG A 687 -14.28 5.25 43.76
CA ARG A 687 -15.73 4.94 43.86
C ARG A 687 -16.65 6.13 44.19
N ALA A 688 -16.18 7.38 44.13
CA ALA A 688 -17.00 8.54 44.52
C ALA A 688 -17.47 9.46 43.38
N LEU A 689 -17.07 9.28 42.11
CA LEU A 689 -17.40 10.26 41.04
C LEU A 689 -18.16 9.69 39.82
N ALA A 690 -18.42 8.39 39.75
CA ALA A 690 -19.03 7.77 38.55
C ALA A 690 -20.54 7.48 38.65
N THR A 691 -21.26 7.92 39.70
CA THR A 691 -22.67 7.54 39.93
C THR A 691 -23.71 8.57 39.43
N VAL A 692 -23.32 9.69 38.80
CA VAL A 692 -24.31 10.73 38.42
C VAL A 692 -24.57 10.88 36.90
N VAL A 693 -23.78 10.29 36.00
CA VAL A 693 -23.93 10.60 34.55
C VAL A 693 -24.44 9.44 33.68
N PHE A 694 -24.52 8.21 34.17
CA PHE A 694 -24.87 7.03 33.34
C PHE A 694 -26.35 6.59 33.41
N ARG A 695 -27.30 7.54 33.33
CA ARG A 695 -28.76 7.21 33.26
C ARG A 695 -29.56 7.97 32.20
N ARG A 696 -28.92 8.47 31.14
CA ARG A 696 -29.61 8.94 29.93
C ARG A 696 -28.91 8.39 28.69
N LEU A 697 -29.72 7.93 27.74
CA LEU A 697 -29.38 7.38 26.42
C LEU A 697 -29.26 5.85 26.36
N LEU A 698 -30.41 5.17 26.49
CA LEU A 698 -30.78 4.00 25.68
C LEU A 698 -32.30 3.78 25.87
N HIS A 699 -33.13 4.37 25.01
CA HIS A 699 -34.44 3.86 24.54
C HIS A 699 -35.10 4.89 23.60
N PRO A 700 -35.74 4.46 22.49
CA PRO A 700 -36.42 5.33 21.52
C PRO A 700 -37.82 5.73 22.04
N PRO A 701 -38.40 6.88 21.61
CA PRO A 701 -39.73 7.26 22.04
C PRO A 701 -40.81 6.60 21.16
N LEU A 702 -41.69 5.84 21.81
CA LEU A 702 -43.02 5.52 21.30
C LEU A 702 -43.95 6.71 21.59
N LEU A 703 -44.68 7.17 20.57
CA LEU A 703 -45.71 8.21 20.69
C LEU A 703 -46.95 7.69 21.45
N PRO A 704 -47.62 8.54 22.26
CA PRO A 704 -48.75 8.13 23.09
C PRO A 704 -50.10 8.23 22.38
N THR A 705 -50.95 7.26 22.68
CA THR A 705 -52.39 7.20 22.40
C THR A 705 -53.17 8.23 23.25
N LYS A 706 -54.23 8.81 22.68
CA LYS A 706 -55.29 9.56 23.39
C LYS A 706 -56.64 8.85 23.20
N PRO A 707 -57.54 8.81 24.21
CA PRO A 707 -58.82 8.13 24.11
C PRO A 707 -60.03 9.04 23.81
N LEU A 708 -61.04 8.40 23.19
CA LEU A 708 -62.50 8.61 23.15
C LEU A 708 -63.13 9.87 22.50
N HIS A 709 -63.85 9.62 21.38
CA HIS A 709 -65.29 9.86 21.24
C HIS A 709 -65.89 9.05 20.04
N ARG A 710 -66.97 8.29 20.29
CA ARG A 710 -67.93 7.69 19.32
C ARG A 710 -68.93 8.78 18.84
N PRO A 711 -69.81 8.61 17.80
CA PRO A 711 -70.41 7.36 17.29
C PRO A 711 -70.72 7.27 15.75
N GLN A 712 -71.39 6.17 15.35
CA GLN A 712 -72.19 5.88 14.12
C GLN A 712 -71.39 5.54 12.85
N GLY A 713 -71.64 4.44 12.11
CA GLY A 713 -72.58 3.31 12.17
C GLY A 713 -72.38 2.40 10.94
N LEU A 714 -72.96 1.18 10.97
CA LEU A 714 -73.27 0.26 9.83
C LEU A 714 -72.04 -0.32 9.08
N GLU A 715 -71.86 -1.59 8.69
CA GLU A 715 -72.60 -2.86 8.53
C GLU A 715 -71.47 -3.94 8.37
N GLU A 716 -71.55 -5.15 8.97
CA GLU A 716 -71.82 -6.46 8.29
C GLU A 716 -70.86 -6.76 7.10
N GLU A 717 -70.07 -7.84 6.97
CA GLU A 717 -70.21 -9.31 7.16
C GLU A 717 -68.77 -9.93 7.07
N GLU A 718 -68.40 -10.96 7.86
CA GLU A 718 -68.20 -12.39 7.47
C GLU A 718 -67.25 -12.63 6.26
N GLU A 719 -66.30 -13.56 6.22
CA GLU A 719 -66.14 -14.88 6.85
C GLU A 719 -64.73 -15.47 6.61
N MET A 720 -64.34 -16.38 7.51
CA MET A 720 -63.44 -17.57 7.46
C MET A 720 -62.50 -17.84 6.26
N GLU A 721 -61.20 -18.13 6.45
CA GLU A 721 -60.53 -19.32 7.03
C GLU A 721 -60.18 -20.44 6.00
N ALA A 722 -58.97 -21.01 6.21
CA ALA A 722 -58.38 -22.24 5.65
C ALA A 722 -58.02 -22.24 4.14
N GLU A 723 -56.86 -22.73 3.70
CA GLU A 723 -55.89 -23.68 4.28
C GLU A 723 -54.47 -23.40 3.76
#